data_AF-A0A4Y9ZQ91-F1
#
_entry.id   AF-A0A4Y9ZQ91-F1
#
_cell.length_a   1.000
_cell.length_b   1.000
_cell.length_c   1.000
_cell.angle_alpha   90.00
_cell.angle_beta   90.00
_cell.angle_gamma   90.00
#
_symmetry.space_group_name_H-M   'P 1'
#
loop_
_entity.id
_entity.type
_entity.pdbx_description
1 polymer ?
#
loop_
_entity_poly.entity_id
_entity_poly.type
_entity_poly.pdbx_seq_one_letter_code
_entity_poly.pdbx_strand_id
1 'polypeptide(L)'
;MSESTGYIDFSYDGETFQTWYKTIGDLKSGVRPLVVLHGGPGMSHDYMLPHTELFSSRGIPVVFYDQIGIGKSTHLRDKPKEFWTVDLFVQELDNVLNNLGIAANFDFLGHSWGGMLAAEYAINRQPRGLQHLVLSSSLASVALWEASSNRLLDGEPEEMRETIRRHEREGTTDAQEYKGSLEVFASKYMCRVNPWPMELLASFAAQEEDPTVYATMFGTCEFTANGSLKSWSIIDKLHTIKYPTLITNGVYDQAQDECVLPFFERIPKVKWVKSAKGAHMSFFGEETDRYLTDVVMASMEVEELDPSSPEVMLAFYRRLYPFKSIFKWLNHEHTPTRLFTNREIAFTLQSDVYLRYNSFTTAEEFKKQTCAYNPTRFEIGPVYTARPRDRKSIRPGAFHPLQRELVFDIDMTDYDSIRTCCSGADVCKRCWGFIAAAVHVLDSAIRDQFGYKYLLWVYSGRRGIHLWVSDQEAMELTDEQRRAVANYLTVIQGGKDMHKKVNVRVGTKDPALPPSVKTALDLLVETFSDLILSDQDCFKSEEGWEELLKLIPDKTVVIALKRKWNNDEDRPSEAKWDDLKAEVSKLAKKSPERNAMKAAMEDTILQYTYPRLDAEVTKHRNHLLKAPFCVHPKTGRVCVPVDPDRVEEFDPQKVPTVTQLLRELDARASPESTTEEHADVDKTSLKPYVDMLERHIAGLMNEVRKGKRAADMTW
;
A
#
# COMPACT_ATOMS: atom_id res chain seq x y z
N MET A 1 10.04 -7.87 -24.86
CA MET A 1 11.06 -7.70 -23.81
C MET A 1 12.40 -7.53 -24.50
N SER A 2 13.23 -6.57 -24.10
CA SER A 2 14.59 -6.49 -24.61
C SER A 2 15.39 -7.62 -23.96
N GLU A 3 15.78 -8.61 -24.75
CA GLU A 3 16.69 -9.66 -24.34
C GLU A 3 17.98 -9.48 -25.13
N SER A 4 19.13 -9.60 -24.45
CA SER A 4 20.43 -9.60 -25.10
C SER A 4 21.32 -10.67 -24.47
N THR A 5 22.19 -11.26 -25.27
CA THR A 5 23.16 -12.26 -24.82
C THR A 5 24.51 -11.92 -25.41
N GLY A 6 25.59 -12.26 -24.71
CA GLY A 6 26.93 -12.01 -25.20
C GLY A 6 27.98 -12.81 -24.45
N TYR A 7 29.24 -12.56 -24.82
CA TYR A 7 30.42 -13.15 -24.18
C TYR A 7 31.31 -12.03 -23.67
N ILE A 8 31.90 -12.24 -22.51
CA ILE A 8 32.88 -11.36 -21.88
C ILE A 8 34.19 -12.14 -21.80
N ASP A 9 35.26 -11.57 -22.34
CA ASP A 9 36.59 -12.15 -22.20
C ASP A 9 37.03 -12.07 -20.73
N PHE A 10 37.45 -13.19 -20.17
CA PHE A 10 37.92 -13.34 -18.80
C PHE A 10 39.35 -13.86 -18.81
N SER A 11 40.29 -12.99 -18.47
CA SER A 11 41.71 -13.36 -18.36
C SER A 11 42.05 -13.81 -16.95
N TYR A 12 42.57 -15.04 -16.82
CA TYR A 12 42.95 -15.63 -15.54
C TYR A 12 44.17 -16.54 -15.74
N ASP A 13 45.16 -16.43 -14.84
CA ASP A 13 46.43 -17.18 -14.90
C ASP A 13 47.16 -17.16 -16.27
N GLY A 14 47.06 -16.04 -16.99
CA GLY A 14 47.75 -15.84 -18.27
C GLY A 14 47.03 -16.43 -19.49
N GLU A 15 45.83 -16.98 -19.30
CA GLU A 15 44.94 -17.46 -20.36
C GLU A 15 43.67 -16.59 -20.43
N THR A 16 43.01 -16.56 -21.59
CA THR A 16 41.74 -15.87 -21.78
C THR A 16 40.65 -16.87 -22.10
N PHE A 17 39.58 -16.81 -21.32
CA PHE A 17 38.36 -17.59 -21.48
C PHE A 17 37.18 -16.66 -21.80
N GLN A 18 36.01 -17.23 -22.06
CA GLN A 18 34.79 -16.48 -22.33
C GLN A 18 33.68 -16.85 -21.34
N THR A 19 33.18 -15.85 -20.64
CA THR A 19 32.01 -15.92 -19.77
C THR A 19 30.78 -15.46 -20.54
N TRP A 20 29.81 -16.35 -20.72
CA TRP A 20 28.54 -16.05 -21.38
C TRP A 20 27.56 -15.39 -20.43
N TYR A 21 26.81 -14.39 -20.91
CA TYR A 21 25.76 -13.72 -20.14
C TYR A 21 24.46 -13.54 -20.94
N LYS A 22 23.38 -13.33 -20.21
CA LYS A 22 22.05 -12.95 -20.69
C LYS A 22 21.47 -11.82 -19.85
N THR A 23 21.05 -10.75 -20.50
CA THR A 23 20.36 -9.62 -19.89
C THR A 23 18.90 -9.60 -20.30
N ILE A 24 18.01 -9.44 -19.33
CA ILE A 24 16.61 -9.10 -19.54
C ILE A 24 16.38 -7.66 -19.11
N GLY A 25 15.83 -6.84 -20.01
CA GLY A 25 15.64 -5.40 -19.79
C GLY A 25 16.80 -4.55 -20.31
N ASP A 26 16.79 -3.26 -19.97
CA ASP A 26 17.82 -2.30 -20.36
C ASP A 26 18.63 -1.90 -19.12
N LEU A 27 19.92 -2.27 -19.09
CA LEU A 27 20.85 -1.93 -18.02
C LEU A 27 21.14 -0.43 -17.93
N LYS A 28 20.78 0.36 -18.96
CA LYS A 28 20.92 1.83 -18.98
C LYS A 28 19.65 2.57 -18.58
N SER A 29 18.60 1.86 -18.16
CA SER A 29 17.31 2.44 -17.77
C SER A 29 17.37 3.32 -16.50
N GLY A 30 18.47 3.27 -15.74
CA GLY A 30 18.59 3.91 -14.44
C GLY A 30 17.99 3.10 -13.28
N VAL A 31 17.26 2.01 -13.58
CA VAL A 31 16.81 1.04 -12.59
C VAL A 31 17.97 0.14 -12.20
N ARG A 32 18.16 -0.07 -10.89
CA ARG A 32 19.21 -0.95 -10.37
C ARG A 32 19.00 -2.40 -10.88
N PRO A 33 19.98 -2.99 -11.57
CA PRO A 33 19.88 -4.35 -12.07
C PRO A 33 20.10 -5.38 -10.96
N LEU A 34 19.41 -6.51 -11.07
CA LEU A 34 19.63 -7.70 -10.26
C LEU A 34 20.55 -8.68 -10.99
N VAL A 35 21.67 -9.03 -10.38
CA VAL A 35 22.62 -10.03 -10.90
C VAL A 35 22.37 -11.36 -10.21
N VAL A 36 22.02 -12.38 -11.00
CA VAL A 36 21.60 -13.70 -10.51
C VAL A 36 22.76 -14.68 -10.60
N LEU A 37 23.15 -15.23 -9.46
CA LEU A 37 24.22 -16.22 -9.33
C LEU A 37 23.61 -17.61 -9.12
N HIS A 38 23.82 -18.49 -10.09
CA HIS A 38 23.34 -19.87 -10.01
C HIS A 38 24.17 -20.71 -9.03
N GLY A 39 23.52 -21.72 -8.47
CA GLY A 39 24.00 -22.66 -7.49
C GLY A 39 24.35 -24.01 -8.12
N GLY A 40 24.75 -24.97 -7.29
CA GLY A 40 25.55 -26.13 -7.71
C GLY A 40 26.83 -25.62 -8.38
N PRO A 41 28.03 -25.74 -7.80
CA PRO A 41 29.21 -25.27 -8.50
C PRO A 41 29.31 -26.05 -9.83
N GLY A 42 28.96 -25.41 -10.96
CA GLY A 42 28.77 -26.11 -12.23
C GLY A 42 27.35 -26.60 -12.60
N MET A 43 26.25 -26.03 -12.10
CA MET A 43 24.96 -26.06 -12.84
C MET A 43 24.84 -24.85 -13.78
N SER A 44 24.00 -24.89 -14.81
CA SER A 44 23.76 -23.72 -15.68
C SER A 44 22.79 -22.70 -15.07
N HIS A 45 22.71 -21.51 -15.67
CA HIS A 45 21.74 -20.47 -15.29
C HIS A 45 20.26 -20.84 -15.54
N ASP A 46 19.96 -21.86 -16.36
CA ASP A 46 18.62 -22.10 -16.90
C ASP A 46 17.57 -22.23 -15.79
N TYR A 47 17.84 -23.00 -14.73
CA TYR A 47 16.89 -23.18 -13.62
C TYR A 47 16.57 -21.88 -12.86
N MET A 48 17.37 -20.82 -13.01
CA MET A 48 17.14 -19.51 -12.41
C MET A 48 16.29 -18.57 -13.29
N LEU A 49 15.93 -18.96 -14.52
CA LEU A 49 15.12 -18.16 -15.43
C LEU A 49 13.72 -17.72 -14.92
N PRO A 50 13.08 -18.34 -13.91
CA PRO A 50 11.88 -17.76 -13.31
C PRO A 50 12.06 -16.30 -12.82
N HIS A 51 13.29 -15.90 -12.47
CA HIS A 51 13.58 -14.53 -12.05
C HIS A 51 13.46 -13.51 -13.20
N THR A 52 13.34 -13.93 -14.46
CA THR A 52 12.99 -13.04 -15.57
C THR A 52 11.64 -12.34 -15.37
N GLU A 53 10.74 -12.94 -14.59
CA GLU A 53 9.46 -12.35 -14.19
C GLU A 53 9.64 -11.03 -13.44
N LEU A 54 10.76 -10.82 -12.73
CA LEU A 54 11.05 -9.55 -12.07
C LEU A 54 11.11 -8.39 -13.08
N PHE A 55 11.61 -8.63 -14.29
CA PHE A 55 11.54 -7.63 -15.34
C PHE A 55 10.11 -7.49 -15.89
N SER A 56 9.46 -8.61 -16.22
CA SER A 56 8.11 -8.57 -16.83
C SER A 56 7.05 -7.97 -15.91
N SER A 57 7.16 -8.17 -14.61
CA SER A 57 6.19 -7.73 -13.60
C SER A 57 6.59 -6.43 -12.89
N ARG A 58 7.90 -6.13 -12.74
CA ARG A 58 8.40 -4.99 -11.96
C ARG A 58 9.35 -4.06 -12.71
N GLY A 59 9.71 -4.36 -13.95
CA GLY A 59 10.66 -3.57 -14.75
C GLY A 59 12.11 -3.61 -14.26
N ILE A 60 12.46 -4.49 -13.31
CA ILE A 60 13.82 -4.64 -12.79
C ILE A 60 14.67 -5.38 -13.83
N PRO A 61 15.76 -4.77 -14.36
CA PRO A 61 16.65 -5.48 -15.26
C PRO A 61 17.33 -6.65 -14.55
N VAL A 62 17.43 -7.80 -15.22
CA VAL A 62 18.00 -9.02 -14.63
C VAL A 62 19.16 -9.51 -15.49
N VAL A 63 20.28 -9.82 -14.85
CA VAL A 63 21.47 -10.38 -15.49
C VAL A 63 21.67 -11.81 -15.01
N PHE A 64 21.76 -12.73 -15.95
CA PHE A 64 22.20 -14.10 -15.77
C PHE A 64 23.56 -14.26 -16.44
N TYR A 65 24.41 -15.13 -15.91
CA TYR A 65 25.60 -15.58 -16.62
C TYR A 65 25.87 -17.03 -16.24
N ASP A 66 26.49 -17.79 -17.15
CA ASP A 66 27.02 -19.11 -16.81
C ASP A 66 28.44 -18.90 -16.29
N GLN A 67 28.75 -19.43 -15.11
CA GLN A 67 30.13 -19.42 -14.58
C GLN A 67 31.05 -20.25 -15.49
N ILE A 68 32.36 -19.92 -15.54
CA ILE A 68 33.34 -20.70 -16.32
C ILE A 68 33.31 -22.17 -15.92
N GLY A 69 33.34 -23.06 -16.91
CA GLY A 69 33.29 -24.52 -16.73
C GLY A 69 31.91 -25.15 -16.92
N ILE A 70 30.85 -24.37 -17.19
CA ILE A 70 29.51 -24.90 -17.43
C ILE A 70 28.73 -24.10 -18.49
N GLY A 71 27.67 -24.72 -19.03
CA GLY A 71 26.65 -24.06 -19.83
C GLY A 71 27.19 -23.51 -21.14
N LYS A 72 27.02 -22.21 -21.37
CA LYS A 72 27.52 -21.54 -22.57
C LYS A 72 28.89 -20.89 -22.38
N SER A 73 29.42 -20.88 -21.16
CA SER A 73 30.75 -20.37 -20.88
C SER A 73 31.82 -21.38 -21.29
N THR A 74 33.09 -20.94 -21.30
CA THR A 74 34.19 -21.82 -21.72
C THR A 74 34.31 -23.03 -20.79
N HIS A 75 34.27 -24.23 -21.38
CA HIS A 75 34.49 -25.50 -20.69
C HIS A 75 35.98 -25.80 -20.54
N LEU A 76 36.40 -26.20 -19.34
CA LEU A 76 37.81 -26.36 -18.96
C LEU A 76 38.10 -27.73 -18.33
N ARG A 77 37.66 -28.80 -18.99
CA ARG A 77 37.70 -30.19 -18.50
C ARG A 77 39.10 -30.68 -18.07
N ASP A 78 40.13 -30.16 -18.72
CA ASP A 78 41.52 -30.59 -18.49
C ASP A 78 42.25 -29.76 -17.41
N LYS A 79 41.61 -28.73 -16.83
CA LYS A 79 42.24 -27.93 -15.78
C LYS A 79 42.42 -28.75 -14.50
N PRO A 80 43.57 -28.62 -13.82
CA PRO A 80 43.83 -29.35 -12.58
C PRO A 80 42.88 -28.90 -11.47
N LYS A 81 42.68 -29.74 -10.44
CA LYS A 81 41.72 -29.47 -9.37
C LYS A 81 42.00 -28.15 -8.64
N GLU A 82 43.26 -27.79 -8.51
CA GLU A 82 43.75 -26.60 -7.85
C GLU A 82 43.39 -25.30 -8.59
N PHE A 83 43.01 -25.39 -9.87
CA PHE A 83 42.52 -24.25 -10.66
C PHE A 83 41.15 -23.76 -10.15
N TRP A 84 40.30 -24.69 -9.71
CA TRP A 84 38.91 -24.44 -9.34
C TRP A 84 38.79 -23.93 -7.91
N THR A 85 38.96 -22.63 -7.74
CA THR A 85 38.91 -21.94 -6.44
C THR A 85 37.72 -20.99 -6.35
N VAL A 86 37.30 -20.65 -5.13
CA VAL A 86 36.29 -19.58 -4.92
C VAL A 86 36.78 -18.24 -5.49
N ASP A 87 38.08 -17.95 -5.36
CA ASP A 87 38.67 -16.69 -5.82
C ASP A 87 38.62 -16.53 -7.35
N LEU A 88 38.77 -17.63 -8.11
CA LEU A 88 38.53 -17.65 -9.56
C LEU A 88 37.15 -17.08 -9.91
N PHE A 89 36.09 -17.60 -9.27
CA PHE A 89 34.72 -17.16 -9.53
C PHE A 89 34.43 -15.75 -8.99
N VAL A 90 35.09 -15.34 -7.90
CA VAL A 90 35.01 -13.95 -7.41
C VAL A 90 35.65 -12.97 -8.40
N GLN A 91 36.78 -13.33 -9.02
CA GLN A 91 37.43 -12.53 -10.06
C GLN A 91 36.61 -12.51 -11.35
N GLU A 92 36.03 -13.65 -11.75
CA GLU A 92 35.12 -13.73 -12.89
C GLU A 92 33.91 -12.81 -12.70
N LEU A 93 33.27 -12.85 -11.52
CA LEU A 93 32.12 -12.02 -11.22
C LEU A 93 32.46 -10.53 -11.27
N ASP A 94 33.63 -10.13 -10.78
CA ASP A 94 34.12 -8.75 -10.90
C ASP A 94 34.25 -8.33 -12.37
N ASN A 95 34.80 -9.22 -13.20
CA ASN A 95 34.94 -9.00 -14.64
C ASN A 95 33.58 -8.83 -15.34
N VAL A 96 32.58 -9.64 -14.98
CA VAL A 96 31.20 -9.53 -15.50
C VAL A 96 30.59 -8.17 -15.16
N LEU A 97 30.63 -7.77 -13.89
CA LEU A 97 30.04 -6.51 -13.43
C LEU A 97 30.67 -5.29 -14.12
N ASN A 98 31.99 -5.31 -14.31
CA ASN A 98 32.74 -4.24 -14.94
C ASN A 98 32.44 -4.13 -16.45
N ASN A 99 32.44 -5.25 -17.18
CA ASN A 99 32.18 -5.25 -18.62
C ASN A 99 30.73 -4.91 -18.97
N LEU A 100 29.77 -5.26 -18.11
CA LEU A 100 28.38 -4.85 -18.27
C LEU A 100 28.13 -3.39 -17.84
N GLY A 101 29.12 -2.73 -17.22
CA GLY A 101 29.02 -1.33 -16.80
C GLY A 101 28.10 -1.09 -15.61
N ILE A 102 27.84 -2.12 -14.80
CA ILE A 102 26.88 -2.08 -13.68
C ILE A 102 27.55 -2.10 -12.30
N ALA A 103 28.89 -2.22 -12.24
CA ALA A 103 29.66 -2.30 -10.98
C ALA A 103 29.44 -1.12 -10.01
N ALA A 104 28.92 0.02 -10.49
CA ALA A 104 28.61 1.18 -9.67
C ALA A 104 27.24 1.11 -8.95
N ASN A 105 26.31 0.27 -9.39
CA ASN A 105 24.97 0.16 -8.81
C ASN A 105 24.30 -1.17 -9.22
N PHE A 106 24.19 -2.13 -8.31
CA PHE A 106 23.59 -3.44 -8.57
C PHE A 106 23.13 -4.13 -7.28
N ASP A 107 22.26 -5.13 -7.42
CA ASP A 107 21.88 -6.07 -6.36
C ASP A 107 22.32 -7.49 -6.73
N PHE A 108 22.53 -8.34 -5.72
CA PHE A 108 22.79 -9.77 -5.93
C PHE A 108 21.62 -10.63 -5.48
N LEU A 109 21.33 -11.67 -6.27
CA LEU A 109 20.59 -12.84 -5.83
C LEU A 109 21.43 -14.08 -6.09
N GLY A 110 21.93 -14.69 -5.02
CA GLY A 110 22.68 -15.94 -5.09
C GLY A 110 21.87 -17.09 -4.54
N HIS A 111 21.69 -18.15 -5.34
CA HIS A 111 21.03 -19.39 -4.91
C HIS A 111 22.05 -20.46 -4.55
N SER A 112 21.93 -21.14 -3.41
CA SER A 112 22.82 -22.26 -3.02
C SER A 112 24.30 -21.86 -3.10
N TRP A 113 25.13 -22.55 -3.90
CA TRP A 113 26.51 -22.14 -4.21
C TRP A 113 26.63 -20.68 -4.70
N GLY A 114 25.69 -20.18 -5.51
CA GLY A 114 25.67 -18.78 -5.92
C GLY A 114 25.52 -17.82 -4.74
N GLY A 115 24.83 -18.23 -3.66
CA GLY A 115 24.79 -17.49 -2.40
C GLY A 115 26.13 -17.50 -1.65
N MET A 116 26.87 -18.61 -1.70
CA MET A 116 28.23 -18.69 -1.17
C MET A 116 29.15 -17.72 -1.92
N LEU A 117 29.07 -17.71 -3.26
CA LEU A 117 29.83 -16.81 -4.12
C LEU A 117 29.47 -15.33 -3.86
N ALA A 118 28.17 -15.01 -3.73
CA ALA A 118 27.72 -13.65 -3.42
C ALA A 118 28.27 -13.16 -2.07
N ALA A 119 28.23 -14.01 -1.04
CA ALA A 119 28.73 -13.69 0.28
C ALA A 119 30.26 -13.50 0.30
N GLU A 120 31.00 -14.38 -0.39
CA GLU A 120 32.45 -14.25 -0.57
C GLU A 120 32.82 -12.97 -1.32
N TYR A 121 32.10 -12.63 -2.39
CA TYR A 121 32.31 -11.37 -3.10
C TYR A 121 32.06 -10.16 -2.19
N ALA A 122 30.95 -10.16 -1.44
CA ALA A 122 30.63 -9.08 -0.51
C ALA A 122 31.68 -8.93 0.60
N ILE A 123 32.20 -10.03 1.15
CA ILE A 123 33.25 -10.03 2.19
C ILE A 123 34.58 -9.54 1.63
N ASN A 124 35.03 -10.09 0.48
CA ASN A 124 36.38 -9.89 -0.02
C ASN A 124 36.53 -8.59 -0.82
N ARG A 125 35.51 -8.18 -1.58
CA ARG A 125 35.57 -7.00 -2.44
C ARG A 125 35.02 -5.74 -1.78
N GLN A 126 34.07 -5.89 -0.85
CA GLN A 126 33.36 -4.75 -0.22
C GLN A 126 32.99 -3.66 -1.26
N PRO A 127 32.36 -4.05 -2.39
CA PRO A 127 32.06 -3.14 -3.50
C PRO A 127 31.16 -1.98 -3.04
N ARG A 128 31.45 -0.76 -3.51
CA ARG A 128 30.56 0.38 -3.24
C ARG A 128 29.22 0.29 -3.98
N GLY A 129 29.21 -0.37 -5.13
CA GLY A 129 28.03 -0.45 -5.99
C GLY A 129 27.01 -1.49 -5.59
N LEU A 130 27.37 -2.48 -4.76
CA LEU A 130 26.41 -3.44 -4.22
C LEU A 130 25.48 -2.75 -3.23
N GLN A 131 24.17 -2.81 -3.47
CA GLN A 131 23.18 -2.19 -2.59
C GLN A 131 22.49 -3.23 -1.71
N HIS A 132 22.04 -4.36 -2.28
CA HIS A 132 21.35 -5.42 -1.55
C HIS A 132 21.89 -6.81 -1.90
N LEU A 133 21.82 -7.71 -0.91
CA LEU A 133 22.29 -9.09 -1.03
C LEU A 133 21.15 -10.06 -0.72
N VAL A 134 20.78 -10.94 -1.64
CA VAL A 134 19.82 -12.02 -1.40
C VAL A 134 20.56 -13.36 -1.39
N LEU A 135 20.54 -14.03 -0.24
CA LEU A 135 21.10 -15.37 -0.03
C LEU A 135 19.95 -16.38 0.02
N SER A 136 19.66 -16.97 -1.15
CA SER A 136 18.51 -17.85 -1.35
C SER A 136 18.92 -19.31 -1.22
N SER A 137 18.34 -20.03 -0.27
CA SER A 137 18.56 -21.46 -0.03
C SER A 137 20.06 -21.82 0.02
N SER A 138 20.85 -20.99 0.73
CA SER A 138 22.31 -21.08 0.77
C SER A 138 22.83 -21.49 2.15
N LEU A 139 24.15 -21.47 2.35
CA LEU A 139 24.82 -22.01 3.51
C LEU A 139 26.02 -21.14 3.92
N ALA A 140 26.21 -20.96 5.23
CA ALA A 140 27.39 -20.26 5.76
C ALA A 140 28.61 -21.18 5.97
N SER A 141 28.41 -22.50 5.93
CA SER A 141 29.44 -23.52 6.07
C SER A 141 29.01 -24.83 5.41
N VAL A 142 29.94 -25.49 4.72
CA VAL A 142 29.71 -26.82 4.13
C VAL A 142 29.50 -27.89 5.20
N ALA A 143 30.15 -27.78 6.37
CA ALA A 143 29.92 -28.72 7.47
C ALA A 143 28.47 -28.67 8.00
N LEU A 144 27.84 -27.48 8.02
CA LEU A 144 26.44 -27.34 8.41
C LEU A 144 25.50 -27.90 7.33
N TRP A 145 25.84 -27.73 6.06
CA TRP A 145 25.11 -28.35 4.95
C TRP A 145 25.15 -29.87 5.00
N GLU A 146 26.33 -30.46 5.20
CA GLU A 146 26.46 -31.91 5.38
C GLU A 146 25.60 -32.39 6.55
N ALA A 147 25.66 -31.72 7.71
CA ALA A 147 24.85 -32.09 8.86
C ALA A 147 23.33 -32.02 8.56
N SER A 148 22.89 -30.97 7.88
CA SER A 148 21.50 -30.78 7.45
C SER A 148 21.05 -31.88 6.48
N SER A 149 21.79 -32.10 5.40
CA SER A 149 21.49 -33.10 4.37
C SER A 149 21.45 -34.52 4.95
N ASN A 150 22.40 -34.85 5.84
CA ASN A 150 22.40 -36.14 6.52
C ASN A 150 21.20 -36.30 7.47
N ARG A 151 20.79 -35.25 8.19
CA ARG A 151 19.59 -35.30 9.05
C ARG A 151 18.31 -35.54 8.25
N LEU A 152 18.18 -34.90 7.08
CA LEU A 152 17.05 -35.14 6.18
C LEU A 152 17.04 -36.59 5.68
N LEU A 153 18.20 -37.13 5.30
CA LEU A 153 18.34 -38.53 4.89
C LEU A 153 18.03 -39.52 6.03
N ASP A 154 18.38 -39.19 7.27
CA ASP A 154 18.04 -40.00 8.44
C ASP A 154 16.52 -40.03 8.70
N GLY A 155 15.77 -39.04 8.20
CA GLY A 155 14.31 -39.00 8.21
C GLY A 155 13.63 -39.83 7.11
N GLU A 156 14.39 -40.31 6.12
CA GLU A 156 13.87 -41.11 5.01
C GLU A 156 13.72 -42.61 5.35
N PRO A 157 12.94 -43.38 4.56
CA PRO A 157 12.81 -44.82 4.78
C PRO A 157 14.16 -45.54 4.82
N GLU A 158 14.29 -46.52 5.72
CA GLU A 158 15.55 -47.28 5.93
C GLU A 158 16.11 -47.86 4.64
N GLU A 159 15.25 -48.40 3.78
CA GLU A 159 15.67 -48.98 2.49
C GLU A 159 16.35 -47.96 1.58
N MET A 160 15.82 -46.75 1.50
CA MET A 160 16.38 -45.66 0.70
C MET A 160 17.69 -45.17 1.30
N ARG A 161 17.74 -44.99 2.62
CA ARG A 161 18.96 -44.59 3.33
C ARG A 161 20.07 -45.62 3.15
N GLU A 162 19.80 -46.90 3.39
CA GLU A 162 20.81 -47.96 3.25
C GLU A 162 21.25 -48.14 1.80
N THR A 163 20.35 -47.96 0.82
CA THR A 163 20.74 -47.95 -0.60
C THR A 163 21.78 -46.86 -0.85
N ILE A 164 21.48 -45.62 -0.47
CA ILE A 164 22.40 -44.48 -0.64
C ILE A 164 23.74 -44.77 0.05
N ARG A 165 23.72 -45.13 1.34
CA ARG A 165 24.94 -45.37 2.13
C ARG A 165 25.78 -46.54 1.64
N ARG A 166 25.15 -47.63 1.16
CA ARG A 166 25.86 -48.78 0.60
C ARG A 166 26.62 -48.38 -0.66
N HIS A 167 25.98 -47.69 -1.59
CA HIS A 167 26.63 -47.26 -2.83
C HIS A 167 27.74 -46.24 -2.58
N GLU A 168 27.59 -45.34 -1.61
CA GLU A 168 28.67 -44.44 -1.17
C GLU A 168 29.88 -45.22 -0.62
N ARG A 169 29.65 -46.21 0.25
CA ARG A 169 30.73 -47.06 0.81
C ARG A 169 31.44 -47.91 -0.23
N GLU A 170 30.69 -48.42 -1.20
CA GLU A 170 31.20 -49.32 -2.25
C GLU A 170 31.75 -48.58 -3.47
N GLY A 171 31.53 -47.25 -3.56
CA GLY A 171 31.93 -46.44 -4.71
C GLY A 171 31.13 -46.74 -5.99
N THR A 172 29.90 -47.27 -5.85
CA THR A 172 29.03 -47.70 -6.95
C THR A 172 27.91 -46.67 -7.23
N THR A 173 28.23 -45.37 -7.13
CA THR A 173 27.29 -44.25 -7.25
C THR A 173 26.71 -44.05 -8.65
N ASP A 174 27.19 -44.77 -9.66
CA ASP A 174 26.59 -44.80 -11.00
C ASP A 174 25.39 -45.75 -11.12
N ALA A 175 25.14 -46.59 -10.09
CA ALA A 175 24.07 -47.56 -10.09
C ALA A 175 22.68 -46.90 -10.22
N GLN A 176 21.79 -47.53 -10.98
CA GLN A 176 20.44 -47.00 -11.22
C GLN A 176 19.61 -46.87 -9.94
N GLU A 177 19.76 -47.82 -9.01
CA GLU A 177 19.09 -47.79 -7.69
C GLU A 177 19.58 -46.63 -6.81
N TYR A 178 20.85 -46.25 -6.91
CA TYR A 178 21.39 -45.07 -6.25
C TYR A 178 20.82 -43.78 -6.85
N LYS A 179 20.90 -43.63 -8.18
CA LYS A 179 20.34 -42.47 -8.90
C LYS A 179 18.84 -42.31 -8.63
N GLY A 180 18.08 -43.41 -8.64
CA GLY A 180 16.65 -43.40 -8.30
C GLY A 180 16.38 -42.96 -6.86
N SER A 181 17.21 -43.38 -5.90
CA SER A 181 17.10 -42.92 -4.51
C SER A 181 17.41 -41.43 -4.37
N LEU A 182 18.43 -40.91 -5.09
CA LEU A 182 18.72 -39.48 -5.11
C LEU A 182 17.59 -38.66 -5.77
N GLU A 183 16.96 -39.17 -6.82
CA GLU A 183 15.83 -38.51 -7.48
C GLU A 183 14.62 -38.39 -6.54
N VAL A 184 14.32 -39.45 -5.77
CA VAL A 184 13.27 -39.40 -4.73
C VAL A 184 13.61 -38.36 -3.67
N PHE A 185 14.86 -38.30 -3.21
CA PHE A 185 15.30 -37.28 -2.26
C PHE A 185 15.14 -35.86 -2.84
N ALA A 186 15.61 -35.63 -4.06
CA ALA A 186 15.51 -34.35 -4.77
C ALA A 186 14.05 -33.92 -5.00
N SER A 187 13.14 -34.86 -5.26
CA SER A 187 11.71 -34.58 -5.44
C SER A 187 11.03 -34.00 -4.18
N LYS A 188 11.62 -34.28 -3.01
CA LYS A 188 11.12 -33.78 -1.72
C LYS A 188 11.82 -32.50 -1.32
N TYR A 189 13.15 -32.49 -1.39
CA TYR A 189 13.96 -31.46 -0.77
C TYR A 189 14.56 -30.44 -1.73
N MET A 190 14.62 -30.75 -3.02
CA MET A 190 15.18 -29.86 -4.04
C MET A 190 14.09 -29.14 -4.84
N CYS A 191 13.23 -29.89 -5.53
CA CYS A 191 12.11 -29.36 -6.30
C CYS A 191 10.89 -30.25 -6.16
N ARG A 192 9.80 -29.67 -5.65
CA ARG A 192 8.54 -30.38 -5.36
C ARG A 192 7.49 -30.29 -6.48
N VAL A 193 7.77 -29.54 -7.53
CA VAL A 193 6.88 -29.45 -8.70
C VAL A 193 7.03 -30.72 -9.51
N ASN A 194 5.94 -31.38 -9.89
CA ASN A 194 5.97 -32.61 -10.67
C ASN A 194 4.99 -32.50 -11.86
N PRO A 195 5.45 -32.68 -13.12
CA PRO A 195 6.84 -32.96 -13.55
C PRO A 195 7.79 -31.81 -13.23
N TRP A 196 9.09 -32.11 -13.09
CA TRP A 196 10.10 -31.07 -12.88
C TRP A 196 10.10 -30.06 -14.03
N PRO A 197 10.30 -28.76 -13.75
CA PRO A 197 10.37 -27.72 -14.77
C PRO A 197 11.44 -28.00 -15.82
N MET A 198 11.19 -27.61 -17.07
CA MET A 198 12.12 -27.84 -18.18
C MET A 198 13.45 -27.11 -17.97
N GLU A 199 13.40 -25.93 -17.36
CA GLU A 199 14.56 -25.11 -17.00
C GLU A 199 15.47 -25.85 -16.01
N LEU A 200 14.88 -26.55 -15.05
CA LEU A 200 15.62 -27.39 -14.11
C LEU A 200 16.26 -28.59 -14.80
N LEU A 201 15.50 -29.28 -15.65
CA LEU A 201 16.02 -30.42 -16.41
C LEU A 201 17.16 -30.02 -17.34
N ALA A 202 17.10 -28.83 -17.94
CA ALA A 202 18.18 -28.28 -18.77
C ALA A 202 19.47 -28.08 -17.96
N SER A 203 19.38 -27.51 -16.76
CA SER A 203 20.56 -27.35 -15.89
C SER A 203 21.15 -28.67 -15.42
N PHE A 204 20.32 -29.70 -15.18
CA PHE A 204 20.81 -31.04 -14.89
C PHE A 204 21.51 -31.68 -16.09
N ALA A 205 20.96 -31.56 -17.29
CA ALA A 205 21.59 -32.07 -18.49
C ALA A 205 22.95 -31.41 -18.74
N ALA A 206 23.07 -30.09 -18.53
CA ALA A 206 24.34 -29.37 -18.64
C ALA A 206 25.38 -29.87 -17.62
N GLN A 207 24.98 -30.12 -16.37
CA GLN A 207 25.87 -30.66 -15.34
C GLN A 207 26.31 -32.11 -15.65
N GLU A 208 25.44 -32.92 -16.25
CA GLU A 208 25.79 -34.29 -16.67
C GLU A 208 26.75 -34.27 -17.87
N GLU A 209 26.61 -33.32 -18.80
CA GLU A 209 27.52 -33.13 -19.93
C GLU A 209 28.92 -32.70 -19.48
N ASP A 210 29.03 -31.87 -18.45
CA ASP A 210 30.32 -31.48 -17.86
C ASP A 210 30.28 -31.39 -16.33
N PRO A 211 30.56 -32.51 -15.63
CA PRO A 211 30.53 -32.54 -14.17
C PRO A 211 31.82 -31.99 -13.53
N THR A 212 32.78 -31.46 -14.33
CA THR A 212 34.15 -31.14 -13.87
C THR A 212 34.15 -30.22 -12.65
N VAL A 213 33.38 -29.13 -12.70
CA VAL A 213 33.34 -28.13 -11.61
C VAL A 213 32.68 -28.71 -10.37
N TYR A 214 31.51 -29.34 -10.53
CA TYR A 214 30.75 -29.90 -9.40
C TYR A 214 31.53 -30.99 -8.67
N ALA A 215 32.05 -31.95 -9.43
CA ALA A 215 32.82 -33.07 -8.89
C ALA A 215 34.13 -32.62 -8.23
N THR A 216 34.74 -31.54 -8.72
CA THR A 216 35.99 -31.01 -8.17
C THR A 216 35.75 -30.18 -6.91
N MET A 217 34.77 -29.28 -6.95
CA MET A 217 34.57 -28.31 -5.88
C MET A 217 33.74 -28.88 -4.73
N PHE A 218 32.62 -29.53 -5.05
CA PHE A 218 31.71 -30.02 -4.03
C PHE A 218 31.94 -31.51 -3.75
N GLY A 219 31.95 -32.33 -4.80
CA GLY A 219 32.23 -33.75 -4.70
C GLY A 219 31.17 -34.65 -5.31
N THR A 220 30.99 -35.83 -4.71
CA THR A 220 30.17 -36.92 -5.26
C THR A 220 28.67 -36.80 -4.97
N CYS A 221 28.27 -36.16 -3.86
CA CYS A 221 26.86 -36.00 -3.49
C CYS A 221 26.65 -34.96 -2.39
N GLU A 222 25.38 -34.58 -2.17
CA GLU A 222 24.91 -33.63 -1.15
C GLU A 222 25.13 -34.08 0.31
N PHE A 223 25.41 -35.37 0.54
CA PHE A 223 25.58 -35.93 1.87
C PHE A 223 27.05 -35.98 2.33
N THR A 224 27.98 -35.95 1.37
CA THR A 224 29.42 -36.09 1.62
C THR A 224 30.19 -35.18 0.67
N ALA A 225 30.52 -33.97 1.13
CA ALA A 225 31.41 -33.08 0.42
C ALA A 225 32.86 -33.59 0.53
N ASN A 226 33.43 -33.95 -0.60
CA ASN A 226 34.81 -34.46 -0.70
C ASN A 226 35.66 -33.67 -1.72
N GLY A 227 35.11 -32.59 -2.27
CA GLY A 227 35.80 -31.63 -3.13
C GLY A 227 36.55 -30.53 -2.36
N SER A 228 37.05 -29.53 -3.09
CA SER A 228 37.83 -28.42 -2.53
C SER A 228 37.06 -27.55 -1.53
N LEU A 229 35.73 -27.52 -1.60
CA LEU A 229 34.86 -26.77 -0.68
C LEU A 229 34.59 -27.49 0.64
N LYS A 230 35.04 -28.74 0.85
CA LYS A 230 34.75 -29.53 2.07
C LYS A 230 34.98 -28.76 3.37
N SER A 231 36.03 -27.95 3.43
CA SER A 231 36.42 -27.16 4.62
C SER A 231 35.92 -25.71 4.60
N TRP A 232 35.10 -25.35 3.61
CA TRP A 232 34.66 -23.97 3.42
C TRP A 232 33.71 -23.51 4.54
N SER A 233 34.01 -22.34 5.09
CA SER A 233 33.15 -21.61 6.00
C SER A 233 33.52 -20.12 6.00
N ILE A 234 32.50 -19.27 6.11
CA ILE A 234 32.65 -17.81 6.24
C ILE A 234 32.04 -17.28 7.54
N ILE A 235 31.63 -18.16 8.47
CA ILE A 235 30.89 -17.81 9.69
C ILE A 235 31.63 -16.75 10.53
N ASP A 236 32.95 -16.84 10.60
CA ASP A 236 33.82 -15.90 11.32
C ASP A 236 33.89 -14.52 10.64
N LYS A 237 33.63 -14.44 9.33
CA LYS A 237 33.73 -13.23 8.51
C LYS A 237 32.38 -12.54 8.27
N LEU A 238 31.24 -13.19 8.53
CA LEU A 238 29.90 -12.66 8.22
C LEU A 238 29.63 -11.25 8.78
N HIS A 239 30.22 -10.90 9.92
CA HIS A 239 30.11 -9.58 10.53
C HIS A 239 30.68 -8.44 9.68
N THR A 240 31.46 -8.73 8.64
CA THR A 240 31.99 -7.73 7.71
C THR A 240 31.02 -7.39 6.56
N ILE A 241 29.95 -8.16 6.37
CA ILE A 241 28.91 -7.87 5.36
C ILE A 241 28.08 -6.67 5.84
N LYS A 242 28.17 -5.53 5.14
CA LYS A 242 27.53 -4.26 5.55
C LYS A 242 26.23 -3.94 4.80
N TYR A 243 25.91 -4.76 3.80
CA TYR A 243 24.78 -4.58 2.91
C TYR A 243 23.50 -5.14 3.55
N PRO A 244 22.35 -4.46 3.43
CA PRO A 244 21.06 -5.06 3.69
C PRO A 244 20.96 -6.43 3.00
N THR A 245 20.71 -7.46 3.79
CA THR A 245 20.73 -8.85 3.33
C THR A 245 19.39 -9.51 3.61
N LEU A 246 18.81 -10.17 2.59
CA LEU A 246 17.69 -11.09 2.76
C LEU A 246 18.22 -12.52 2.69
N ILE A 247 17.83 -13.33 3.66
CA ILE A 247 18.01 -14.77 3.64
C ILE A 247 16.67 -15.42 3.36
N THR A 248 16.63 -16.39 2.47
CA THR A 248 15.45 -17.24 2.27
C THR A 248 15.80 -18.71 2.37
N ASN A 249 14.93 -19.52 2.96
CA ASN A 249 14.96 -20.98 2.85
C ASN A 249 13.54 -21.55 2.95
N GLY A 250 13.38 -22.82 2.57
CA GLY A 250 12.11 -23.54 2.66
C GLY A 250 12.03 -24.49 3.87
N VAL A 251 10.81 -24.85 4.30
CA VAL A 251 10.59 -25.95 5.25
C VAL A 251 11.13 -27.27 4.72
N TYR A 252 11.00 -27.49 3.40
CA TYR A 252 11.46 -28.70 2.72
C TYR A 252 12.75 -28.46 1.96
N ASP A 253 13.60 -27.56 2.44
CA ASP A 253 14.87 -27.22 1.79
C ASP A 253 16.00 -28.16 2.24
N GLN A 254 17.05 -28.30 1.44
CA GLN A 254 18.31 -28.90 1.89
C GLN A 254 19.10 -27.93 2.78
N ALA A 255 18.99 -26.61 2.53
CA ALA A 255 19.43 -25.54 3.41
C ALA A 255 18.45 -25.36 4.59
N GLN A 256 18.44 -26.31 5.52
CA GLN A 256 17.67 -26.17 6.75
C GLN A 256 18.19 -25.00 7.61
N ASP A 257 17.43 -24.64 8.64
CA ASP A 257 17.67 -23.46 9.47
C ASP A 257 19.11 -23.39 10.01
N GLU A 258 19.71 -24.52 10.37
CA GLU A 258 21.11 -24.59 10.80
C GLU A 258 22.12 -24.08 9.76
N CYS A 259 21.86 -24.25 8.45
CA CYS A 259 22.74 -23.77 7.39
C CYS A 259 22.73 -22.24 7.27
N VAL A 260 21.57 -21.63 7.53
CA VAL A 260 21.31 -20.21 7.30
C VAL A 260 21.33 -19.36 8.57
N LEU A 261 21.16 -19.97 9.74
CA LEU A 261 21.16 -19.30 11.04
C LEU A 261 22.43 -18.44 11.25
N PRO A 262 23.66 -18.88 10.89
CA PRO A 262 24.83 -18.02 11.05
C PRO A 262 24.74 -16.72 10.23
N PHE A 263 24.11 -16.73 9.05
CA PHE A 263 23.87 -15.50 8.29
C PHE A 263 23.00 -14.54 9.09
N PHE A 264 21.91 -15.05 9.68
CA PHE A 264 20.98 -14.24 10.45
C PHE A 264 21.60 -13.69 11.75
N GLU A 265 22.40 -14.51 12.45
CA GLU A 265 22.99 -14.12 13.72
C GLU A 265 24.18 -13.16 13.56
N ARG A 266 24.89 -13.22 12.43
CA ARG A 266 26.21 -12.56 12.30
C ARG A 266 26.27 -11.46 11.24
N ILE A 267 25.30 -11.36 10.32
CA ILE A 267 25.21 -10.23 9.41
C ILE A 267 24.46 -9.09 10.11
N PRO A 268 25.05 -7.88 10.27
CA PRO A 268 24.43 -6.79 11.03
C PRO A 268 23.08 -6.29 10.50
N LYS A 269 22.86 -6.34 9.18
CA LYS A 269 21.64 -5.84 8.52
C LYS A 269 20.96 -6.97 7.75
N VAL A 270 20.18 -7.78 8.46
CA VAL A 270 19.66 -9.01 7.88
C VAL A 270 18.19 -9.24 8.20
N LYS A 271 17.45 -9.75 7.22
CA LYS A 271 16.10 -10.30 7.37
C LYS A 271 16.12 -11.75 6.92
N TRP A 272 15.32 -12.60 7.56
CA TRP A 272 15.18 -14.00 7.20
C TRP A 272 13.71 -14.33 6.96
N VAL A 273 13.42 -14.90 5.79
CA VAL A 273 12.08 -15.36 5.39
C VAL A 273 12.11 -16.85 5.13
N LYS A 274 11.27 -17.60 5.85
CA LYS A 274 11.10 -19.03 5.65
C LYS A 274 9.79 -19.34 4.90
N SER A 275 9.90 -20.03 3.79
CA SER A 275 8.75 -20.47 2.98
C SER A 275 8.15 -21.75 3.56
N ALA A 276 6.84 -21.75 3.78
CA ALA A 276 6.16 -22.83 4.50
C ALA A 276 6.03 -24.11 3.64
N LYS A 277 5.98 -23.95 2.32
CA LYS A 277 5.88 -25.05 1.34
C LYS A 277 7.12 -25.14 0.44
N GLY A 278 8.05 -24.21 0.54
CA GLY A 278 9.25 -24.14 -0.27
C GLY A 278 10.20 -25.30 -0.03
N ALA A 279 10.84 -25.72 -1.11
CA ALA A 279 12.00 -26.60 -1.12
C ALA A 279 13.25 -25.79 -1.50
N HIS A 280 14.38 -26.44 -1.82
CA HIS A 280 15.60 -25.74 -2.23
C HIS A 280 15.33 -24.71 -3.33
N MET A 281 14.59 -25.10 -4.37
CA MET A 281 14.18 -24.21 -5.46
C MET A 281 12.81 -23.58 -5.19
N SER A 282 12.72 -22.76 -4.13
CA SER A 282 11.47 -22.12 -3.67
C SER A 282 10.82 -21.17 -4.68
N PHE A 283 11.54 -20.77 -5.73
CA PHE A 283 11.01 -20.01 -6.87
C PHE A 283 10.22 -20.88 -7.87
N PHE A 284 10.11 -22.20 -7.66
CA PHE A 284 9.18 -23.07 -8.37
C PHE A 284 8.01 -23.51 -7.49
N GLY A 285 6.78 -23.36 -7.98
CA GLY A 285 5.57 -23.93 -7.38
C GLY A 285 4.60 -22.89 -6.81
N GLU A 286 3.88 -23.26 -5.75
CA GLU A 286 2.75 -22.45 -5.23
C GLU A 286 3.16 -21.13 -4.56
N GLU A 287 4.40 -21.00 -4.09
CA GLU A 287 4.88 -19.79 -3.39
C GLU A 287 5.79 -18.90 -4.26
N THR A 288 5.89 -19.15 -5.58
CA THR A 288 6.74 -18.37 -6.50
C THR A 288 6.47 -16.85 -6.42
N ASP A 289 5.22 -16.40 -6.52
CA ASP A 289 4.85 -14.98 -6.44
C ASP A 289 5.29 -14.33 -5.13
N ARG A 290 5.19 -15.09 -4.03
CA ARG A 290 5.59 -14.64 -2.70
C ARG A 290 7.11 -14.50 -2.63
N TYR A 291 7.84 -15.53 -3.03
CA TYR A 291 9.29 -15.52 -3.09
C TYR A 291 9.82 -14.34 -3.92
N LEU A 292 9.29 -14.13 -5.13
CA LEU A 292 9.68 -13.01 -5.98
C LEU A 292 9.34 -11.65 -5.35
N THR A 293 8.22 -11.56 -4.63
CA THR A 293 7.87 -10.35 -3.88
C THR A 293 8.89 -10.09 -2.76
N ASP A 294 9.27 -11.12 -2.00
CA ASP A 294 10.24 -10.98 -0.90
C ASP A 294 11.61 -10.52 -1.42
N VAL A 295 12.06 -11.08 -2.56
CA VAL A 295 13.27 -10.64 -3.28
C VAL A 295 13.20 -9.14 -3.61
N VAL A 296 12.09 -8.67 -4.18
CA VAL A 296 11.91 -7.24 -4.54
C VAL A 296 11.91 -6.36 -3.30
N MET A 297 11.16 -6.74 -2.27
CA MET A 297 11.06 -5.95 -1.04
C MET A 297 12.40 -5.83 -0.32
N ALA A 298 13.26 -6.83 -0.42
CA ALA A 298 14.62 -6.78 0.10
C ALA A 298 15.52 -5.84 -0.71
N SER A 299 15.26 -5.68 -2.01
CA SER A 299 15.99 -4.80 -2.92
C SER A 299 15.49 -3.34 -2.92
N MET A 300 14.56 -2.94 -2.05
CA MET A 300 14.02 -1.57 -2.00
C MET A 300 14.49 -0.84 -0.73
N GLU A 301 15.12 0.33 -0.88
CA GLU A 301 15.40 1.20 0.26
C GLU A 301 14.09 1.76 0.83
N VAL A 302 13.92 1.59 2.13
CA VAL A 302 12.72 2.01 2.87
C VAL A 302 12.49 3.54 2.81
N GLU A 303 13.52 4.33 2.49
CA GLU A 303 13.46 5.80 2.44
C GLU A 303 12.92 6.38 1.11
N GLU A 304 12.78 5.58 0.05
CA GLU A 304 12.34 6.03 -1.29
C GLU A 304 11.04 5.37 -1.79
N LEU A 305 10.20 4.83 -0.90
CA LEU A 305 8.92 4.23 -1.30
C LEU A 305 7.93 5.31 -1.76
N ASP A 306 7.85 5.50 -3.07
CA ASP A 306 6.79 6.28 -3.72
C ASP A 306 5.42 5.72 -3.28
N PRO A 307 4.61 6.49 -2.53
CA PRO A 307 3.30 6.05 -2.06
C PRO A 307 2.32 5.69 -3.18
N SER A 308 2.60 6.14 -4.41
CA SER A 308 1.81 5.81 -5.60
C SER A 308 2.32 4.58 -6.35
N SER A 309 3.49 4.04 -5.98
CA SER A 309 4.06 2.86 -6.63
C SER A 309 3.11 1.67 -6.51
N PRO A 310 2.96 0.88 -7.59
CA PRO A 310 2.17 -0.36 -7.56
C PRO A 310 2.58 -1.30 -6.42
N GLU A 311 3.86 -1.37 -6.08
CA GLU A 311 4.43 -2.23 -5.05
C GLU A 311 3.87 -1.88 -3.67
N VAL A 312 3.94 -0.59 -3.30
CA VAL A 312 3.47 -0.06 -2.02
C VAL A 312 1.95 -0.24 -1.90
N MET A 313 1.22 0.06 -2.97
CA MET A 313 -0.24 -0.12 -3.01
C MET A 313 -0.65 -1.59 -2.85
N LEU A 314 0.06 -2.50 -3.53
CA LEU A 314 -0.21 -3.94 -3.44
C LEU A 314 0.09 -4.47 -2.04
N ALA A 315 1.21 -4.06 -1.44
CA ALA A 315 1.57 -4.44 -0.07
C ALA A 315 0.50 -3.96 0.93
N PHE A 316 0.03 -2.72 0.77
CA PHE A 316 -1.05 -2.17 1.58
C PHE A 316 -2.36 -2.95 1.45
N TYR A 317 -2.83 -3.23 0.23
CA TYR A 317 -4.04 -4.03 0.05
C TYR A 317 -3.88 -5.46 0.57
N ARG A 318 -2.71 -6.08 0.38
CA ARG A 318 -2.50 -7.46 0.85
C ARG A 318 -2.50 -7.59 2.37
N ARG A 319 -1.96 -6.60 3.07
CA ARG A 319 -1.62 -6.70 4.51
C ARG A 319 -2.44 -5.81 5.44
N LEU A 320 -2.88 -4.64 4.99
CA LEU A 320 -3.37 -3.58 5.86
C LEU A 320 -4.79 -3.09 5.54
N TYR A 321 -5.25 -3.18 4.30
CA TYR A 321 -6.60 -2.73 3.97
C TYR A 321 -7.66 -3.62 4.66
N PRO A 322 -8.59 -3.06 5.44
CA PRO A 322 -9.50 -3.84 6.28
C PRO A 322 -10.69 -4.40 5.49
N PHE A 323 -10.44 -5.31 4.53
CA PHE A 323 -11.47 -5.87 3.63
C PHE A 323 -12.65 -6.49 4.38
N LYS A 324 -12.40 -7.22 5.46
CA LYS A 324 -13.45 -7.82 6.29
C LYS A 324 -14.34 -6.77 6.94
N SER A 325 -13.76 -5.70 7.49
CA SER A 325 -14.51 -4.60 8.11
C SER A 325 -15.32 -3.84 7.06
N ILE A 326 -14.72 -3.51 5.90
CA ILE A 326 -15.43 -2.85 4.81
C ILE A 326 -16.57 -3.70 4.27
N PHE A 327 -16.37 -5.00 4.11
CA PHE A 327 -17.44 -5.94 3.76
C PHE A 327 -18.57 -5.90 4.79
N LYS A 328 -18.27 -6.03 6.09
CA LYS A 328 -19.27 -6.00 7.16
C LYS A 328 -20.04 -4.67 7.21
N TRP A 329 -19.34 -3.55 7.00
CA TRP A 329 -19.96 -2.23 6.92
C TRP A 329 -20.95 -2.15 5.76
N LEU A 330 -20.56 -2.56 4.55
CA LEU A 330 -21.41 -2.48 3.37
C LEU A 330 -22.51 -3.55 3.31
N ASN A 331 -22.31 -4.67 4.01
CA ASN A 331 -23.23 -5.81 4.03
C ASN A 331 -24.21 -5.78 5.21
N HIS A 332 -23.89 -5.04 6.28
CA HIS A 332 -24.66 -4.88 7.53
C HIS A 332 -24.87 -6.20 8.33
N GLU A 333 -24.34 -7.31 7.82
CA GLU A 333 -24.47 -8.66 8.37
C GLU A 333 -23.17 -9.45 8.18
N HIS A 334 -23.01 -10.56 8.92
CA HIS A 334 -21.87 -11.47 8.72
C HIS A 334 -22.01 -12.31 7.45
N THR A 335 -23.22 -12.74 7.12
CA THR A 335 -23.52 -13.54 5.93
C THR A 335 -23.79 -12.64 4.73
N PRO A 336 -23.21 -12.91 3.54
CA PRO A 336 -23.44 -12.10 2.34
C PRO A 336 -24.92 -11.91 2.01
N THR A 337 -25.31 -10.65 1.78
CA THR A 337 -26.65 -10.25 1.35
C THR A 337 -26.57 -9.46 0.04
N ARG A 338 -27.73 -9.09 -0.52
CA ARG A 338 -27.78 -8.24 -1.72
C ARG A 338 -27.15 -6.87 -1.51
N LEU A 339 -27.05 -6.37 -0.27
CA LEU A 339 -26.38 -5.10 0.04
C LEU A 339 -24.91 -5.09 -0.37
N PHE A 340 -24.26 -6.26 -0.39
CA PHE A 340 -22.90 -6.41 -0.89
C PHE A 340 -22.86 -7.05 -2.29
N THR A 341 -23.59 -8.14 -2.51
CA THR A 341 -23.47 -8.89 -3.78
C THR A 341 -23.91 -8.10 -5.01
N ASN A 342 -24.82 -7.14 -4.82
CA ASN A 342 -25.33 -6.30 -5.90
C ASN A 342 -24.77 -4.87 -5.86
N ARG A 343 -23.73 -4.63 -5.07
CA ARG A 343 -23.11 -3.32 -4.95
C ARG A 343 -22.09 -3.08 -6.05
N GLU A 344 -22.11 -1.90 -6.64
CA GLU A 344 -21.07 -1.47 -7.57
C GLU A 344 -19.82 -1.03 -6.81
N ILE A 345 -18.68 -1.55 -7.25
CA ILE A 345 -17.35 -1.03 -6.93
C ILE A 345 -16.66 -0.63 -8.23
N ALA A 346 -16.12 0.59 -8.27
CA ALA A 346 -15.38 1.09 -9.42
C ALA A 346 -13.89 1.22 -9.08
N PHE A 347 -13.01 0.76 -9.96
CA PHE A 347 -11.56 0.81 -9.77
C PHE A 347 -10.92 1.83 -10.73
N THR A 348 -9.98 2.62 -10.22
CA THR A 348 -9.05 3.39 -11.04
C THR A 348 -7.69 2.70 -11.00
N LEU A 349 -7.17 2.30 -12.16
CA LEU A 349 -5.85 1.66 -12.27
C LEU A 349 -4.73 2.69 -12.49
N GLN A 350 -3.47 2.24 -12.54
CA GLN A 350 -2.29 3.09 -12.67
C GLN A 350 -2.24 3.94 -13.95
N SER A 351 -2.87 3.47 -15.04
CA SER A 351 -3.00 4.21 -16.30
C SER A 351 -4.28 5.05 -16.40
N ASP A 352 -4.87 5.42 -15.26
CA ASP A 352 -6.18 6.07 -15.14
C ASP A 352 -7.34 5.31 -15.83
N VAL A 353 -7.12 4.02 -16.12
CA VAL A 353 -8.16 3.12 -16.64
C VAL A 353 -9.22 2.97 -15.57
N TYR A 354 -10.46 3.30 -15.92
CA TYR A 354 -11.58 3.32 -15.00
C TYR A 354 -12.54 2.17 -15.26
N LEU A 355 -12.58 1.22 -14.32
CA LEU A 355 -13.37 -0.01 -14.41
C LEU A 355 -14.62 0.11 -13.55
N ARG A 356 -15.79 0.27 -14.18
CA ARG A 356 -17.09 0.34 -13.50
C ARG A 356 -17.83 -0.98 -13.45
N TYR A 357 -18.84 -1.03 -12.58
CA TYR A 357 -19.77 -2.14 -12.44
C TYR A 357 -19.10 -3.47 -12.04
N ASN A 358 -18.07 -3.42 -11.18
CA ASN A 358 -17.59 -4.62 -10.51
C ASN A 358 -18.49 -4.90 -9.30
N SER A 359 -18.57 -6.17 -8.90
CA SER A 359 -19.36 -6.60 -7.75
C SER A 359 -18.85 -7.94 -7.25
N PHE A 360 -18.91 -8.17 -5.94
CA PHE A 360 -18.27 -9.29 -5.26
C PHE A 360 -19.22 -10.00 -4.30
N THR A 361 -18.96 -11.26 -4.02
CA THR A 361 -19.80 -12.08 -3.15
C THR A 361 -19.32 -12.05 -1.71
N THR A 362 -18.00 -12.08 -1.49
CA THR A 362 -17.39 -12.12 -0.16
C THR A 362 -16.23 -11.13 -0.03
N ALA A 363 -15.75 -10.90 1.20
CA ALA A 363 -14.57 -10.09 1.48
C ALA A 363 -13.31 -10.67 0.80
N GLU A 364 -13.18 -11.99 0.73
CA GLU A 364 -12.04 -12.68 0.12
C GLU A 364 -12.02 -12.51 -1.40
N GLU A 365 -13.18 -12.60 -2.06
CA GLU A 365 -13.30 -12.33 -3.49
C GLU A 365 -12.94 -10.87 -3.79
N PHE A 366 -13.45 -9.95 -2.97
CA PHE A 366 -13.14 -8.53 -3.09
C PHE A 366 -11.64 -8.24 -2.88
N LYS A 367 -11.02 -8.83 -1.85
CA LYS A 367 -9.58 -8.73 -1.62
C LYS A 367 -8.79 -9.26 -2.80
N LYS A 368 -9.08 -10.49 -3.24
CA LYS A 368 -8.35 -11.16 -4.33
C LYS A 368 -8.37 -10.30 -5.58
N GLN A 369 -9.55 -9.79 -5.97
CA GLN A 369 -9.66 -8.97 -7.16
C GLN A 369 -8.97 -7.61 -7.00
N THR A 370 -9.10 -6.97 -5.84
CA THR A 370 -8.44 -5.68 -5.57
C THR A 370 -6.92 -5.83 -5.63
N CYS A 371 -6.36 -6.91 -5.08
CA CYS A 371 -4.93 -7.21 -5.17
C CYS A 371 -4.51 -7.52 -6.62
N ALA A 372 -5.33 -8.23 -7.38
CA ALA A 372 -5.04 -8.55 -8.78
C ALA A 372 -5.06 -7.31 -9.69
N TYR A 373 -6.01 -6.40 -9.47
CA TYR A 373 -6.08 -5.13 -10.21
C TYR A 373 -5.06 -4.10 -9.74
N ASN A 374 -4.69 -4.15 -8.45
CA ASN A 374 -3.80 -3.20 -7.80
C ASN A 374 -4.14 -1.72 -8.10
N PRO A 375 -5.36 -1.27 -7.76
CA PRO A 375 -5.87 0.03 -8.15
C PRO A 375 -5.20 1.18 -7.37
N THR A 376 -5.05 2.34 -8.00
CA THR A 376 -4.63 3.57 -7.29
C THR A 376 -5.67 4.03 -6.28
N ARG A 377 -6.95 3.78 -6.56
CA ARG A 377 -8.09 3.95 -5.65
C ARG A 377 -9.29 3.17 -6.16
N PHE A 378 -10.29 3.02 -5.30
CA PHE A 378 -11.61 2.58 -5.73
C PHE A 378 -12.73 3.33 -5.02
N GLU A 379 -13.91 3.27 -5.62
CA GLU A 379 -15.09 4.02 -5.24
C GLU A 379 -16.25 3.06 -5.02
N ILE A 380 -17.09 3.40 -4.03
CA ILE A 380 -18.25 2.63 -3.65
C ILE A 380 -19.49 3.27 -4.28
N GLY A 381 -20.27 2.44 -4.96
CA GLY A 381 -21.50 2.82 -5.65
C GLY A 381 -22.76 2.26 -5.00
N PRO A 382 -23.90 2.38 -5.69
CA PRO A 382 -25.16 1.89 -5.19
C PRO A 382 -25.26 0.36 -5.25
N VAL A 383 -26.25 -0.15 -4.51
CA VAL A 383 -26.80 -1.49 -4.63
C VAL A 383 -27.82 -1.50 -5.76
N TYR A 384 -27.67 -2.43 -6.70
CA TYR A 384 -28.52 -2.57 -7.88
C TYR A 384 -29.55 -3.70 -7.76
N THR A 385 -30.55 -3.69 -8.65
CA THR A 385 -31.50 -4.79 -8.81
C THR A 385 -30.85 -6.14 -9.12
N ALA A 386 -29.73 -6.16 -9.85
CA ALA A 386 -28.93 -7.34 -10.16
C ALA A 386 -27.45 -7.07 -9.89
N ARG A 387 -26.59 -8.10 -9.97
CA ARG A 387 -25.15 -7.94 -9.79
C ARG A 387 -24.57 -7.04 -10.89
N PRO A 388 -23.87 -5.94 -10.57
CA PRO A 388 -23.26 -5.05 -11.56
C PRO A 388 -22.38 -5.74 -12.61
N ARG A 389 -21.62 -6.77 -12.21
CA ARG A 389 -20.77 -7.53 -13.15
C ARG A 389 -21.57 -8.25 -14.25
N ASP A 390 -22.82 -8.60 -13.95
CA ASP A 390 -23.72 -9.33 -14.84
C ASP A 390 -24.63 -8.38 -15.64
N ARG A 391 -24.44 -7.05 -15.56
CA ARG A 391 -25.36 -6.06 -16.18
C ARG A 391 -25.64 -6.29 -17.67
N LYS A 392 -24.66 -6.84 -18.41
CA LYS A 392 -24.75 -7.06 -19.85
C LYS A 392 -25.78 -8.14 -20.22
N SER A 393 -26.09 -9.06 -19.31
CA SER A 393 -27.11 -10.09 -19.48
C SER A 393 -28.49 -9.66 -18.97
N ILE A 394 -28.63 -8.45 -18.42
CA ILE A 394 -29.90 -7.92 -17.90
C ILE A 394 -30.62 -7.13 -18.99
N ARG A 395 -31.94 -7.28 -19.06
CA ARG A 395 -32.79 -6.54 -20.01
C ARG A 395 -32.64 -5.02 -19.79
N PRO A 396 -32.59 -4.21 -20.87
CA PRO A 396 -32.59 -2.76 -20.75
C PRO A 396 -33.75 -2.26 -19.85
N GLY A 397 -33.46 -1.33 -18.93
CA GLY A 397 -34.42 -0.79 -17.96
C GLY A 397 -34.63 -1.62 -16.68
N ALA A 398 -34.27 -2.91 -16.67
CA ALA A 398 -34.38 -3.75 -15.46
C ALA A 398 -33.19 -3.58 -14.49
N PHE A 399 -32.08 -2.99 -14.95
CA PHE A 399 -30.89 -2.70 -14.15
C PHE A 399 -30.90 -1.23 -13.67
N HIS A 400 -31.23 -1.01 -12.40
CA HIS A 400 -31.30 0.33 -11.81
C HIS A 400 -30.88 0.31 -10.33
N PRO A 401 -30.39 1.44 -9.78
CA PRO A 401 -29.98 1.53 -8.37
C PRO A 401 -31.20 1.48 -7.45
N LEU A 402 -31.08 0.73 -6.36
CA LEU A 402 -32.09 0.56 -5.32
C LEU A 402 -31.73 1.33 -4.06
N GLN A 403 -30.51 1.15 -3.56
CA GLN A 403 -30.06 1.70 -2.29
C GLN A 403 -28.64 2.23 -2.44
N ARG A 404 -28.29 3.27 -1.68
CA ARG A 404 -26.91 3.76 -1.50
C ARG A 404 -26.89 4.61 -0.25
N GLU A 405 -25.83 4.58 0.53
CA GLU A 405 -25.60 5.53 1.60
C GLU A 405 -25.90 6.97 1.14
N LEU A 406 -26.53 7.77 1.99
CA LEU A 406 -26.60 9.21 1.76
C LEU A 406 -25.22 9.77 2.09
N VAL A 407 -24.61 10.48 1.14
CA VAL A 407 -23.23 10.96 1.30
C VAL A 407 -23.15 12.46 1.12
N PHE A 408 -22.19 13.07 1.78
CA PHE A 408 -21.82 14.47 1.63
C PHE A 408 -20.31 14.56 1.44
N ASP A 409 -19.88 15.50 0.60
CA ASP A 409 -18.47 15.80 0.35
C ASP A 409 -18.22 17.28 0.61
N ILE A 410 -17.13 17.55 1.33
CA ILE A 410 -16.70 18.87 1.75
C ILE A 410 -15.21 18.97 1.45
N ASP A 411 -14.85 19.83 0.50
CA ASP A 411 -13.46 20.09 0.13
C ASP A 411 -13.02 21.48 0.59
N MET A 412 -11.82 21.56 1.17
CA MET A 412 -11.24 22.81 1.61
C MET A 412 -11.08 23.87 0.50
N THR A 413 -11.00 23.49 -0.78
CA THR A 413 -10.93 24.51 -1.86
C THR A 413 -12.14 25.41 -1.93
N ASP A 414 -13.30 24.92 -1.47
CA ASP A 414 -14.49 25.75 -1.44
C ASP A 414 -14.34 26.91 -0.45
N TYR A 415 -13.39 26.84 0.48
CA TYR A 415 -13.08 27.86 1.48
C TYR A 415 -11.90 28.76 1.10
N ASP A 416 -11.30 28.62 -0.09
CA ASP A 416 -10.13 29.41 -0.53
C ASP A 416 -10.33 30.92 -0.43
N SER A 417 -11.57 31.41 -0.60
CA SER A 417 -11.88 32.83 -0.50
C SER A 417 -11.89 33.38 0.92
N ILE A 418 -11.84 32.53 1.94
CA ILE A 418 -12.04 32.90 3.35
C ILE A 418 -11.02 32.24 4.29
N ARG A 419 -9.97 31.62 3.75
CA ARG A 419 -8.84 31.09 4.52
C ARG A 419 -7.55 31.80 4.11
N THR A 420 -6.70 32.07 5.07
CA THR A 420 -5.47 32.86 4.88
C THR A 420 -4.20 32.04 5.11
N CYS A 421 -4.30 30.91 5.80
CA CYS A 421 -3.14 30.11 6.18
C CYS A 421 -2.63 29.16 5.07
N CYS A 422 -3.46 28.83 4.09
CA CYS A 422 -3.16 27.90 2.99
C CYS A 422 -3.93 28.31 1.72
N SER A 423 -3.52 27.80 0.56
CA SER A 423 -4.23 28.01 -0.71
C SER A 423 -4.34 26.72 -1.52
N GLY A 424 -5.33 26.67 -2.42
CA GLY A 424 -5.53 25.57 -3.36
C GLY A 424 -5.61 24.21 -2.68
N ALA A 425 -4.60 23.37 -2.87
CA ALA A 425 -4.65 21.99 -2.42
C ALA A 425 -3.97 21.70 -1.08
N ASP A 426 -3.38 22.72 -0.47
CA ASP A 426 -2.72 22.60 0.83
C ASP A 426 -3.74 22.69 1.96
N VAL A 427 -3.48 21.96 3.04
CA VAL A 427 -4.28 21.98 4.27
C VAL A 427 -3.35 21.88 5.47
N CYS A 428 -3.69 22.58 6.54
CA CYS A 428 -3.02 22.49 7.81
C CYS A 428 -4.05 22.44 8.94
N LYS A 429 -3.57 22.29 10.17
CA LYS A 429 -4.42 22.25 11.36
C LYS A 429 -5.35 23.47 11.52
N ARG A 430 -4.88 24.65 11.11
CA ARG A 430 -5.62 25.93 11.23
C ARG A 430 -6.87 25.94 10.36
N CYS A 431 -6.72 25.79 9.04
CA CYS A 431 -7.88 25.75 8.15
C CYS A 431 -8.73 24.49 8.32
N TRP A 432 -8.24 23.41 8.94
CA TRP A 432 -9.11 22.29 9.33
C TRP A 432 -10.28 22.72 10.24
N GLY A 433 -10.17 23.85 10.94
CA GLY A 433 -11.28 24.46 11.67
C GLY A 433 -12.55 24.67 10.82
N PHE A 434 -12.42 24.94 9.51
CA PHE A 434 -13.57 25.03 8.60
C PHE A 434 -14.28 23.68 8.43
N ILE A 435 -13.51 22.59 8.33
CA ILE A 435 -14.07 21.23 8.23
C ILE A 435 -14.70 20.83 9.56
N ALA A 436 -14.07 21.15 10.70
CA ALA A 436 -14.65 20.92 12.02
C ALA A 436 -16.00 21.62 12.19
N ALA A 437 -16.08 22.92 11.84
CA ALA A 437 -17.32 23.68 11.83
C ALA A 437 -18.40 23.01 10.96
N ALA A 438 -18.00 22.54 9.78
CA ALA A 438 -18.91 21.88 8.86
C ALA A 438 -19.41 20.53 9.38
N VAL A 439 -18.54 19.75 10.04
CA VAL A 439 -18.88 18.48 10.69
C VAL A 439 -19.90 18.70 11.80
N HIS A 440 -19.70 19.68 12.69
CA HIS A 440 -20.65 19.95 13.78
C HIS A 440 -22.04 20.33 13.28
N VAL A 441 -22.11 21.23 12.31
CA VAL A 441 -23.38 21.68 11.73
C VAL A 441 -24.10 20.52 11.04
N LEU A 442 -23.40 19.73 10.24
CA LEU A 442 -24.00 18.62 9.50
C LEU A 442 -24.35 17.45 10.39
N ASP A 443 -23.48 17.06 11.32
CA ASP A 443 -23.72 15.93 12.22
C ASP A 443 -24.95 16.21 13.10
N SER A 444 -25.04 17.41 13.71
CA SER A 444 -26.24 17.84 14.44
C SER A 444 -27.47 17.91 13.53
N ALA A 445 -27.38 18.53 12.34
CA ALA A 445 -28.54 18.62 11.46
C ALA A 445 -29.07 17.23 11.04
N ILE A 446 -28.18 16.31 10.68
CA ILE A 446 -28.54 14.95 10.25
C ILE A 446 -29.13 14.14 11.42
N ARG A 447 -28.60 14.28 12.64
CA ARG A 447 -29.13 13.58 13.82
C ARG A 447 -30.43 14.19 14.33
N ASP A 448 -30.46 15.50 14.53
CA ASP A 448 -31.54 16.17 15.26
C ASP A 448 -32.74 16.49 14.35
N GLN A 449 -32.50 16.76 13.07
CA GLN A 449 -33.55 17.19 12.14
C GLN A 449 -34.03 16.05 11.23
N PHE A 450 -33.15 15.10 10.89
CA PHE A 450 -33.49 13.93 10.07
C PHE A 450 -33.57 12.62 10.86
N GLY A 451 -33.07 12.57 12.11
CA GLY A 451 -33.18 11.39 12.97
C GLY A 451 -32.21 10.26 12.64
N TYR A 452 -31.27 10.46 11.72
CA TYR A 452 -30.32 9.43 11.31
C TYR A 452 -29.21 9.25 12.34
N LYS A 453 -28.76 8.00 12.53
CA LYS A 453 -27.89 7.62 13.66
C LYS A 453 -26.53 7.12 13.20
N TYR A 454 -26.48 6.42 12.07
CA TYR A 454 -25.30 5.69 11.61
C TYR A 454 -24.52 6.55 10.61
N LEU A 455 -23.83 7.55 11.16
CA LEU A 455 -22.99 8.49 10.43
C LEU A 455 -21.51 8.05 10.54
N LEU A 456 -20.84 7.91 9.40
CA LEU A 456 -19.41 7.63 9.31
C LEU A 456 -18.71 8.78 8.58
N TRP A 457 -17.98 9.59 9.35
CA TRP A 457 -17.12 10.65 8.83
C TRP A 457 -15.75 10.09 8.46
N VAL A 458 -15.24 10.45 7.28
CA VAL A 458 -14.01 9.87 6.70
C VAL A 458 -13.18 10.97 6.06
N TYR A 459 -11.93 11.12 6.49
CA TYR A 459 -10.97 12.02 5.86
C TYR A 459 -10.71 11.59 4.41
N SER A 460 -10.70 12.53 3.46
CA SER A 460 -10.58 12.23 2.02
C SER A 460 -9.18 11.80 1.56
N GLY A 461 -8.21 11.81 2.49
CA GLY A 461 -6.79 11.50 2.27
C GLY A 461 -5.95 12.72 1.86
N ARG A 462 -6.58 13.89 1.64
CA ARG A 462 -5.86 15.13 1.32
C ARG A 462 -6.35 16.35 2.08
N ARG A 463 -7.55 16.85 1.77
CA ARG A 463 -7.98 18.19 2.20
C ARG A 463 -9.48 18.31 2.45
N GLY A 464 -10.20 17.20 2.49
CA GLY A 464 -11.64 17.21 2.66
C GLY A 464 -12.09 16.09 3.58
N ILE A 465 -13.39 16.00 3.77
CA ILE A 465 -14.03 14.96 4.56
C ILE A 465 -15.31 14.50 3.85
N HIS A 466 -15.60 13.22 3.95
CA HIS A 466 -16.82 12.61 3.46
C HIS A 466 -17.69 12.17 4.65
N LEU A 467 -19.00 12.36 4.55
CA LEU A 467 -19.97 11.72 5.44
C LEU A 467 -20.66 10.59 4.68
N TRP A 468 -20.79 9.44 5.32
CA TRP A 468 -21.62 8.32 4.87
C TRP A 468 -22.71 8.04 5.90
N VAL A 469 -23.97 8.11 5.49
CA VAL A 469 -25.13 7.81 6.34
C VAL A 469 -25.71 6.46 5.92
N SER A 470 -25.65 5.48 6.82
CA SER A 470 -25.99 4.08 6.56
C SER A 470 -27.33 3.63 7.16
N ASP A 471 -28.13 4.56 7.71
CA ASP A 471 -29.51 4.28 8.09
C ASP A 471 -30.32 3.78 6.88
N GLN A 472 -31.17 2.76 7.09
CA GLN A 472 -31.90 2.12 5.99
C GLN A 472 -32.75 3.13 5.18
N GLU A 473 -33.47 4.00 5.88
CA GLU A 473 -34.30 5.04 5.26
C GLU A 473 -33.46 6.02 4.45
N ALA A 474 -32.28 6.42 4.95
CA ALA A 474 -31.34 7.26 4.24
C ALA A 474 -30.83 6.57 2.96
N MET A 475 -30.59 5.25 3.04
CA MET A 475 -30.11 4.48 1.89
C MET A 475 -31.15 4.36 0.77
N GLU A 476 -32.43 4.33 1.12
CA GLU A 476 -33.56 4.14 0.21
C GLU A 476 -34.01 5.43 -0.49
N LEU A 477 -33.57 6.61 0.00
CA LEU A 477 -33.96 7.91 -0.55
C LEU A 477 -33.80 7.98 -2.07
N THR A 478 -34.83 8.52 -2.72
CA THR A 478 -34.84 8.81 -4.16
C THR A 478 -33.95 9.99 -4.52
N ASP A 479 -33.57 10.11 -5.80
CA ASP A 479 -32.80 11.28 -6.27
C ASP A 479 -33.54 12.61 -6.01
N GLU A 480 -34.88 12.59 -6.04
CA GLU A 480 -35.70 13.75 -5.69
C GLU A 480 -35.61 14.06 -4.19
N GLN A 481 -35.74 13.05 -3.33
CA GLN A 481 -35.62 13.21 -1.88
C GLN A 481 -34.21 13.63 -1.46
N ARG A 482 -33.17 13.03 -2.05
CA ARG A 482 -31.77 13.42 -1.84
C ARG A 482 -31.52 14.87 -2.24
N ARG A 483 -32.08 15.30 -3.37
CA ARG A 483 -32.02 16.70 -3.80
C ARG A 483 -32.73 17.62 -2.83
N ALA A 484 -33.87 17.22 -2.27
CA ALA A 484 -34.54 17.98 -1.23
C ALA A 484 -33.67 18.11 0.03
N VAL A 485 -33.04 17.03 0.50
CA VAL A 485 -32.11 17.05 1.64
C VAL A 485 -30.89 17.94 1.36
N ALA A 486 -30.24 17.76 0.20
CA ALA A 486 -29.09 18.57 -0.20
C ALA A 486 -29.45 20.07 -0.26
N ASN A 487 -30.58 20.41 -0.88
CA ASN A 487 -31.05 21.79 -0.97
C ASN A 487 -31.40 22.37 0.40
N TYR A 488 -32.00 21.57 1.29
CA TYR A 488 -32.35 21.98 2.65
C TYR A 488 -31.10 22.36 3.46
N LEU A 489 -30.01 21.59 3.31
CA LEU A 489 -28.74 21.83 4.01
C LEU A 489 -27.85 22.88 3.34
N THR A 490 -28.13 23.26 2.08
CA THR A 490 -27.32 24.22 1.31
C THR A 490 -27.76 25.67 1.62
N VAL A 491 -27.04 26.31 2.55
CA VAL A 491 -27.25 27.73 2.92
C VAL A 491 -26.40 28.69 2.09
N ILE A 492 -25.18 28.29 1.73
CA ILE A 492 -24.25 29.11 0.93
C ILE A 492 -24.54 28.89 -0.55
N GLN A 493 -25.04 29.91 -1.24
CA GLN A 493 -25.41 29.88 -2.65
C GLN A 493 -24.96 31.16 -3.36
N GLY A 494 -24.27 31.01 -4.49
CA GLY A 494 -23.87 32.15 -5.34
C GLY A 494 -22.59 31.88 -6.12
N GLY A 495 -22.49 32.46 -7.32
CA GLY A 495 -21.30 32.37 -8.18
C GLY A 495 -20.09 33.13 -7.63
N LYS A 496 -18.96 33.06 -8.34
CA LYS A 496 -17.71 33.77 -7.94
C LYS A 496 -17.89 35.28 -7.85
N ASP A 497 -18.76 35.85 -8.68
CA ASP A 497 -19.02 37.30 -8.75
C ASP A 497 -20.03 37.79 -7.69
N MET A 498 -20.64 36.89 -6.93
CA MET A 498 -21.61 37.25 -5.88
C MET A 498 -20.93 37.41 -4.54
N HIS A 499 -20.93 38.64 -4.01
CA HIS A 499 -20.40 38.95 -2.67
C HIS A 499 -21.29 38.38 -1.55
N LYS A 500 -22.61 38.59 -1.64
CA LYS A 500 -23.57 38.03 -0.68
C LYS A 500 -24.01 36.62 -1.13
N LYS A 501 -23.70 35.61 -0.31
CA LYS A 501 -23.98 34.19 -0.61
C LYS A 501 -25.01 33.54 0.31
N VAL A 502 -25.49 34.26 1.33
CA VAL A 502 -26.52 33.77 2.25
C VAL A 502 -27.85 34.45 1.91
N ASN A 503 -28.81 33.66 1.43
CA ASN A 503 -30.09 34.15 0.91
C ASN A 503 -31.31 33.58 1.64
N VAL A 504 -31.13 33.12 2.88
CA VAL A 504 -32.15 32.40 3.67
C VAL A 504 -33.36 33.23 4.11
N ARG A 505 -33.32 34.56 3.94
CA ARG A 505 -34.44 35.49 4.20
C ARG A 505 -35.09 36.03 2.93
N VAL A 506 -34.64 35.60 1.74
CA VAL A 506 -35.19 36.10 0.48
C VAL A 506 -36.59 35.51 0.28
N GLY A 507 -37.58 36.39 0.04
CA GLY A 507 -38.98 35.99 -0.20
C GLY A 507 -39.80 35.71 1.06
N THR A 508 -39.23 35.84 2.25
CA THR A 508 -39.95 35.73 3.53
C THR A 508 -40.44 37.10 4.01
N LYS A 509 -41.63 37.13 4.62
CA LYS A 509 -42.11 38.33 5.35
C LYS A 509 -41.53 38.43 6.76
N ASP A 510 -40.94 37.34 7.25
CA ASP A 510 -40.34 37.23 8.57
C ASP A 510 -38.82 37.51 8.48
N PRO A 511 -38.30 38.48 9.24
CA PRO A 511 -36.86 38.75 9.31
C PRO A 511 -36.07 37.70 10.12
N ALA A 512 -36.72 36.77 10.80
CA ALA A 512 -36.07 35.70 11.55
C ALA A 512 -35.43 34.64 10.65
N LEU A 513 -34.36 34.01 11.14
CA LEU A 513 -33.76 32.85 10.48
C LEU A 513 -34.69 31.63 10.58
N PRO A 514 -34.71 30.76 9.55
CA PRO A 514 -35.31 29.44 9.68
C PRO A 514 -34.73 28.70 10.91
N PRO A 515 -35.53 27.93 11.67
CA PRO A 515 -35.06 27.29 12.91
C PRO A 515 -33.78 26.46 12.74
N SER A 516 -33.66 25.68 11.66
CA SER A 516 -32.47 24.88 11.38
C SER A 516 -31.21 25.72 11.16
N VAL A 517 -31.33 26.84 10.43
CA VAL A 517 -30.23 27.78 10.22
C VAL A 517 -29.91 28.55 11.50
N LYS A 518 -30.91 28.82 12.34
CA LYS A 518 -30.71 29.47 13.65
C LYS A 518 -29.91 28.56 14.59
N THR A 519 -30.25 27.27 14.67
CA THR A 519 -29.46 26.29 15.44
C THR A 519 -28.02 26.21 14.95
N ALA A 520 -27.81 26.17 13.63
CA ALA A 520 -26.47 26.20 13.06
C ALA A 520 -25.72 27.50 13.40
N LEU A 521 -26.37 28.66 13.30
CA LEU A 521 -25.78 29.94 13.68
C LEU A 521 -25.31 29.91 15.14
N ASP A 522 -26.13 29.40 16.05
CA ASP A 522 -25.80 29.38 17.48
C ASP A 522 -24.54 28.54 17.79
N LEU A 523 -24.30 27.46 17.04
CA LEU A 523 -23.05 26.67 17.08
C LEU A 523 -21.85 27.42 16.47
N LEU A 524 -22.10 28.27 15.49
CA LEU A 524 -21.06 28.91 14.68
C LEU A 524 -20.60 30.27 15.22
N VAL A 525 -21.32 30.88 16.17
CA VAL A 525 -20.94 32.20 16.73
C VAL A 525 -19.56 32.17 17.39
N GLU A 526 -19.28 31.16 18.22
CA GLU A 526 -17.99 31.00 18.88
C GLU A 526 -16.90 30.63 17.86
N THR A 527 -17.21 29.65 16.98
CA THR A 527 -16.35 29.27 15.85
C THR A 527 -15.97 30.47 14.98
N PHE A 528 -16.88 31.41 14.72
CA PHE A 528 -16.58 32.61 13.94
C PHE A 528 -15.57 33.51 14.65
N SER A 529 -15.68 33.68 15.95
CA SER A 529 -14.72 34.45 16.74
C SER A 529 -13.33 33.81 16.65
N ASP A 530 -13.24 32.52 16.95
CA ASP A 530 -11.96 31.83 17.08
C ASP A 530 -11.29 31.61 15.72
N LEU A 531 -12.06 31.13 14.73
CA LEU A 531 -11.53 30.76 13.42
C LEU A 531 -11.38 31.97 12.50
N ILE A 532 -12.41 32.81 12.37
CA ILE A 532 -12.44 33.85 11.34
C ILE A 532 -11.75 35.13 11.80
N LEU A 533 -12.03 35.54 13.05
CA LEU A 533 -11.49 36.79 13.58
C LEU A 533 -10.09 36.61 14.17
N SER A 534 -9.86 35.54 14.95
CA SER A 534 -8.59 35.34 15.65
C SER A 534 -7.56 34.58 14.81
N ASP A 535 -7.89 33.35 14.38
CA ASP A 535 -6.92 32.48 13.71
C ASP A 535 -6.65 32.90 12.26
N GLN A 536 -7.68 32.96 11.41
CA GLN A 536 -7.51 33.32 10.00
C GLN A 536 -7.35 34.83 9.79
N ASP A 537 -7.81 35.65 10.74
CA ASP A 537 -7.73 37.12 10.69
C ASP A 537 -8.23 37.69 9.35
N CYS A 538 -9.38 37.19 8.88
CA CYS A 538 -9.86 37.36 7.49
C CYS A 538 -10.15 38.81 7.08
N PHE A 539 -10.34 39.72 8.03
CA PHE A 539 -10.61 41.14 7.79
C PHE A 539 -9.40 42.03 8.04
N LYS A 540 -8.22 41.46 8.28
CA LYS A 540 -6.99 42.26 8.46
C LYS A 540 -6.65 43.04 7.20
N SER A 541 -6.55 42.36 6.07
CA SER A 541 -6.14 42.98 4.79
C SER A 541 -7.22 43.90 4.22
N GLU A 542 -6.80 44.82 3.34
CA GLU A 542 -7.71 45.71 2.62
C GLU A 542 -8.80 44.95 1.88
N GLU A 543 -8.42 43.93 1.13
CA GLU A 543 -9.35 43.08 0.39
C GLU A 543 -10.36 42.40 1.33
N GLY A 544 -9.88 41.91 2.48
CA GLY A 544 -10.71 41.21 3.46
C GLY A 544 -11.80 42.09 4.07
N TRP A 545 -11.44 43.27 4.58
CA TRP A 545 -12.46 44.15 5.15
C TRP A 545 -13.32 44.83 4.08
N GLU A 546 -12.83 45.04 2.85
CA GLU A 546 -13.67 45.49 1.75
C GLU A 546 -14.76 44.47 1.41
N GLU A 547 -14.44 43.17 1.37
CA GLU A 547 -15.43 42.11 1.19
C GLU A 547 -16.45 42.08 2.34
N LEU A 548 -16.02 42.29 3.59
CA LEU A 548 -16.95 42.44 4.71
C LEU A 548 -17.90 43.62 4.51
N LEU A 549 -17.39 44.80 4.12
CA LEU A 549 -18.23 45.99 3.93
C LEU A 549 -19.27 45.82 2.81
N LYS A 550 -19.00 44.99 1.79
CA LYS A 550 -19.98 44.66 0.73
C LYS A 550 -21.20 43.90 1.26
N LEU A 551 -21.09 43.27 2.44
CA LEU A 551 -22.21 42.59 3.11
C LEU A 551 -23.06 43.52 3.97
N ILE A 552 -22.58 44.74 4.23
CA ILE A 552 -23.23 45.70 5.14
C ILE A 552 -24.22 46.58 4.38
N PRO A 553 -25.51 46.60 4.77
CA PRO A 553 -26.55 47.32 4.02
C PRO A 553 -26.55 48.85 4.24
N ASP A 554 -26.03 49.33 5.37
CA ASP A 554 -26.05 50.76 5.71
C ASP A 554 -24.80 51.48 5.17
N LYS A 555 -24.99 52.32 4.14
CA LYS A 555 -23.92 53.09 3.50
C LYS A 555 -23.22 54.07 4.45
N THR A 556 -23.91 54.60 5.44
CA THR A 556 -23.34 55.54 6.41
C THR A 556 -22.36 54.82 7.32
N VAL A 557 -22.76 53.62 7.78
CA VAL A 557 -21.88 52.73 8.56
C VAL A 557 -20.67 52.31 7.73
N VAL A 558 -20.86 51.93 6.47
CA VAL A 558 -19.78 51.56 5.55
C VAL A 558 -18.75 52.69 5.40
N ILE A 559 -19.19 53.94 5.15
CA ILE A 559 -18.29 55.10 5.02
C ILE A 559 -17.53 55.35 6.32
N ALA A 560 -18.20 55.24 7.47
CA ALA A 560 -17.58 55.46 8.78
C ALA A 560 -16.50 54.42 9.09
N LEU A 561 -16.79 53.13 8.86
CA LEU A 561 -15.86 52.03 9.06
C LEU A 561 -14.69 52.08 8.08
N LYS A 562 -14.95 52.31 6.78
CA LYS A 562 -13.89 52.44 5.76
C LYS A 562 -12.92 53.56 6.11
N ARG A 563 -13.41 54.74 6.52
CA ARG A 563 -12.55 55.84 6.98
C ARG A 563 -11.73 55.44 8.20
N LYS A 564 -12.31 54.70 9.14
CA LYS A 564 -11.62 54.28 10.37
C LYS A 564 -10.49 53.29 10.06
N TRP A 565 -10.75 52.28 9.23
CA TRP A 565 -9.81 51.21 8.92
C TRP A 565 -8.71 51.66 7.93
N ASN A 566 -9.00 52.61 7.04
CA ASN A 566 -7.96 53.23 6.20
C ASN A 566 -6.91 54.02 7.00
N ASN A 567 -7.23 54.43 8.22
CA ASN A 567 -6.28 55.16 9.09
C ASN A 567 -5.51 54.23 10.05
N ASP A 568 -5.77 52.93 10.01
CA ASP A 568 -5.23 51.91 10.92
C ASP A 568 -5.17 50.56 10.19
N GLU A 569 -4.21 50.42 9.27
CA GLU A 569 -4.08 49.26 8.38
C GLU A 569 -3.78 47.95 9.15
N ASP A 570 -3.08 48.05 10.28
CA ASP A 570 -2.70 46.89 11.12
C ASP A 570 -3.82 46.41 12.05
N ARG A 571 -4.99 47.04 12.00
CA ARG A 571 -6.12 46.72 12.88
C ARG A 571 -6.59 45.26 12.68
N PRO A 572 -6.61 44.42 13.73
CA PRO A 572 -6.99 43.02 13.60
C PRO A 572 -8.50 42.87 13.35
N SER A 573 -8.89 41.72 12.80
CA SER A 573 -10.29 41.40 12.46
C SER A 573 -11.22 41.47 13.65
N GLU A 574 -10.79 41.02 14.84
CA GLU A 574 -11.56 41.15 16.09
C GLU A 574 -11.94 42.60 16.38
N ALA A 575 -10.97 43.52 16.29
CA ALA A 575 -11.20 44.94 16.53
C ALA A 575 -12.08 45.59 15.46
N LYS A 576 -11.97 45.16 14.19
CA LYS A 576 -12.87 45.59 13.11
C LYS A 576 -14.30 45.09 13.33
N TRP A 577 -14.47 43.86 13.82
CA TRP A 577 -15.79 43.32 14.17
C TRP A 577 -16.41 44.03 15.38
N ASP A 578 -15.59 44.40 16.37
CA ASP A 578 -16.02 45.24 17.50
C ASP A 578 -16.47 46.64 17.07
N ASP A 579 -15.76 47.24 16.11
CA ASP A 579 -16.16 48.53 15.53
C ASP A 579 -17.54 48.43 14.86
N LEU A 580 -17.79 47.37 14.09
CA LEU A 580 -19.09 47.12 13.47
C LEU A 580 -20.18 46.95 14.54
N LYS A 581 -19.94 46.15 15.60
CA LYS A 581 -20.86 46.00 16.74
C LYS A 581 -21.16 47.35 17.41
N ALA A 582 -20.16 48.22 17.54
CA ALA A 582 -20.31 49.54 18.13
C ALA A 582 -21.20 50.46 17.26
N GLU A 583 -20.99 50.48 15.93
CA GLU A 583 -21.86 51.25 15.01
C GLU A 583 -23.32 50.76 15.05
N VAL A 584 -23.54 49.44 15.05
CA VAL A 584 -24.89 48.86 15.15
C VAL A 584 -25.57 49.20 16.49
N SER A 585 -24.78 49.35 17.56
CA SER A 585 -25.31 49.69 18.89
C SER A 585 -25.80 51.13 19.00
N LYS A 586 -25.27 52.04 18.17
CA LYS A 586 -25.72 53.45 18.08
C LYS A 586 -27.10 53.59 17.43
N LEU A 587 -27.49 52.64 16.58
CA LEU A 587 -28.81 52.63 15.96
C LEU A 587 -29.93 52.40 16.99
N ALA A 588 -31.08 53.04 16.77
CA ALA A 588 -32.21 52.95 17.68
C ALA A 588 -32.67 51.50 17.90
N LYS A 589 -32.98 51.14 19.15
CA LYS A 589 -33.48 49.79 19.48
C LYS A 589 -34.77 49.53 18.70
N LYS A 590 -34.89 48.33 18.12
CA LYS A 590 -36.03 47.87 17.29
C LYS A 590 -36.24 48.67 15.98
N SER A 591 -35.28 49.49 15.54
CA SER A 591 -35.39 50.15 14.23
C SER A 591 -35.21 49.15 13.07
N PRO A 592 -35.86 49.37 11.91
CA PRO A 592 -35.66 48.53 10.72
C PRO A 592 -34.19 48.44 10.30
N GLU A 593 -33.45 49.55 10.39
CA GLU A 593 -32.03 49.65 10.04
C GLU A 593 -31.19 48.78 10.98
N ARG A 594 -31.44 48.85 12.29
CA ARG A 594 -30.73 48.02 13.27
C ARG A 594 -31.01 46.53 13.05
N ASN A 595 -32.24 46.16 12.70
CA ASN A 595 -32.60 44.78 12.40
C ASN A 595 -31.93 44.28 11.12
N ALA A 596 -31.89 45.11 10.06
CA ALA A 596 -31.17 44.80 8.82
C ALA A 596 -29.67 44.61 9.05
N MET A 597 -29.06 45.45 9.89
CA MET A 597 -27.65 45.32 10.28
C MET A 597 -27.37 44.03 11.06
N LYS A 598 -28.25 43.68 12.02
CA LYS A 598 -28.13 42.39 12.74
C LYS A 598 -28.25 41.21 11.80
N ALA A 599 -29.21 41.22 10.89
CA ALA A 599 -29.38 40.16 9.89
C ALA A 599 -28.15 40.04 8.98
N ALA A 600 -27.52 41.16 8.60
CA ALA A 600 -26.27 41.16 7.83
C ALA A 600 -25.09 40.57 8.61
N MET A 601 -25.01 40.83 9.92
CA MET A 601 -23.99 40.21 10.78
C MET A 601 -24.21 38.70 10.93
N GLU A 602 -25.45 38.25 11.11
CA GLU A 602 -25.81 36.82 11.13
C GLU A 602 -25.48 36.15 9.78
N ASP A 603 -25.80 36.79 8.66
CA ASP A 603 -25.44 36.32 7.31
C ASP A 603 -23.92 36.25 7.12
N THR A 604 -23.17 37.19 7.70
CA THR A 604 -21.71 37.19 7.65
C THR A 604 -21.13 36.00 8.41
N ILE A 605 -21.62 35.73 9.63
CA ILE A 605 -21.19 34.56 10.41
C ILE A 605 -21.41 33.29 9.59
N LEU A 606 -22.63 33.10 9.06
CA LEU A 606 -22.96 31.94 8.22
C LEU A 606 -22.06 31.87 6.97
N GLN A 607 -21.87 32.96 6.23
CA GLN A 607 -21.08 32.97 5.00
C GLN A 607 -19.63 32.53 5.20
N TYR A 608 -19.06 32.85 6.37
CA TYR A 608 -17.68 32.57 6.69
C TYR A 608 -17.48 31.23 7.43
N THR A 609 -18.52 30.61 7.97
CA THR A 609 -18.35 29.40 8.82
C THR A 609 -19.28 28.24 8.49
N TYR A 610 -20.38 28.47 7.78
CA TYR A 610 -21.33 27.41 7.44
C TYR A 610 -20.76 26.45 6.38
N PRO A 611 -21.09 25.14 6.45
CA PRO A 611 -20.66 24.14 5.46
C PRO A 611 -20.88 24.55 3.99
N ARG A 612 -19.83 24.39 3.19
CA ARG A 612 -19.87 24.46 1.71
C ARG A 612 -19.92 23.02 1.18
N LEU A 613 -21.05 22.62 0.60
CA LEU A 613 -21.31 21.24 0.16
C LEU A 613 -21.12 21.10 -1.35
N ASP A 614 -20.45 20.03 -1.78
CA ASP A 614 -20.62 19.55 -3.16
C ASP A 614 -21.97 18.81 -3.25
N ALA A 615 -23.01 19.58 -3.58
CA ALA A 615 -24.37 19.08 -3.60
C ALA A 615 -24.59 18.02 -4.70
N GLU A 616 -23.77 17.96 -5.76
CA GLU A 616 -23.95 16.98 -6.84
C GLU A 616 -23.63 15.55 -6.38
N VAL A 617 -22.65 15.39 -5.48
CA VAL A 617 -22.28 14.12 -4.85
C VAL A 617 -23.45 13.55 -4.00
N THR A 618 -24.27 14.44 -3.44
CA THR A 618 -25.40 14.09 -2.58
C THR A 618 -26.66 13.74 -3.39
N LYS A 619 -26.96 14.50 -4.46
CA LYS A 619 -28.23 14.46 -5.21
C LYS A 619 -28.53 13.14 -5.90
N HIS A 620 -27.51 12.43 -6.36
CA HIS A 620 -27.68 11.29 -7.26
C HIS A 620 -27.35 9.96 -6.59
N ARG A 621 -28.26 8.98 -6.69
CA ARG A 621 -28.04 7.65 -6.10
C ARG A 621 -27.02 6.82 -6.85
N ASN A 622 -26.76 7.10 -8.13
CA ASN A 622 -25.73 6.40 -8.92
C ASN A 622 -24.32 7.01 -8.80
N HIS A 623 -24.15 8.03 -7.95
CA HIS A 623 -22.86 8.67 -7.71
C HIS A 623 -21.90 7.69 -7.00
N LEU A 624 -20.64 7.73 -7.41
CA LEU A 624 -19.54 6.91 -6.87
C LEU A 624 -18.68 7.80 -5.97
N LEU A 625 -18.37 7.35 -4.76
CA LEU A 625 -17.52 8.11 -3.83
C LEU A 625 -16.39 7.23 -3.31
N LYS A 626 -15.21 7.82 -3.12
CA LYS A 626 -13.98 7.12 -2.73
C LYS A 626 -14.20 6.30 -1.46
N ALA A 627 -13.77 5.03 -1.50
CA ALA A 627 -13.93 4.14 -0.36
C ALA A 627 -13.10 4.59 0.86
N PRO A 628 -13.62 4.40 2.09
CA PRO A 628 -12.82 4.51 3.29
C PRO A 628 -11.57 3.60 3.21
N PHE A 629 -10.51 4.02 3.88
CA PHE A 629 -9.19 3.39 3.91
C PHE A 629 -8.43 3.32 2.57
N CYS A 630 -8.94 3.90 1.48
CA CYS A 630 -8.11 4.08 0.28
C CYS A 630 -6.87 4.93 0.59
N VAL A 631 -5.77 4.69 -0.12
CA VAL A 631 -4.59 5.56 -0.08
C VAL A 631 -4.81 6.70 -1.06
N HIS A 632 -4.51 7.93 -0.66
CA HIS A 632 -4.53 9.06 -1.58
C HIS A 632 -3.19 9.13 -2.35
N PRO A 633 -3.19 9.00 -3.69
CA PRO A 633 -1.96 8.75 -4.46
C PRO A 633 -0.91 9.86 -4.33
N LYS A 634 -1.34 11.13 -4.20
CA LYS A 634 -0.38 12.26 -4.08
C LYS A 634 0.19 12.46 -2.68
N THR A 635 -0.49 12.00 -1.64
CA THR A 635 -0.10 12.29 -0.24
C THR A 635 0.36 11.03 0.48
N GLY A 636 0.08 9.85 -0.07
CA GLY A 636 0.27 8.57 0.59
C GLY A 636 -0.62 8.34 1.81
N ARG A 637 -1.46 9.31 2.21
CA ARG A 637 -2.28 9.22 3.42
C ARG A 637 -3.46 8.29 3.22
N VAL A 638 -3.78 7.54 4.26
CA VAL A 638 -4.96 6.67 4.29
C VAL A 638 -6.23 7.49 4.57
N CYS A 639 -7.32 7.21 3.87
CA CYS A 639 -8.63 7.84 4.06
C CYS A 639 -9.31 7.30 5.33
N VAL A 640 -8.87 7.76 6.51
CA VAL A 640 -9.28 7.21 7.81
C VAL A 640 -10.60 7.80 8.33
N PRO A 641 -11.40 7.04 9.11
CA PRO A 641 -12.50 7.59 9.89
C PRO A 641 -12.09 8.72 10.84
N VAL A 642 -13.00 9.65 11.08
CA VAL A 642 -12.83 10.81 11.97
C VAL A 642 -13.93 10.79 13.02
N ASP A 643 -13.59 11.08 14.26
CA ASP A 643 -14.55 11.21 15.36
C ASP A 643 -15.20 12.60 15.28
N PRO A 644 -16.52 12.72 15.08
CA PRO A 644 -17.17 14.03 15.05
C PRO A 644 -17.05 14.77 16.39
N ASP A 645 -17.03 14.06 17.53
CA ASP A 645 -16.93 14.68 18.86
C ASP A 645 -15.54 15.25 19.18
N ARG A 646 -14.53 14.89 18.37
CA ARG A 646 -13.12 15.30 18.53
C ARG A 646 -12.52 15.79 17.22
N VAL A 647 -13.36 16.31 16.33
CA VAL A 647 -12.96 16.72 14.97
C VAL A 647 -11.93 17.87 14.99
N GLU A 648 -11.99 18.72 16.01
CA GLU A 648 -11.05 19.82 16.27
C GLU A 648 -9.68 19.32 16.71
N GLU A 649 -9.57 18.07 17.19
CA GLU A 649 -8.30 17.44 17.55
C GLU A 649 -7.65 16.75 16.34
N PHE A 650 -8.44 16.37 15.33
CA PHE A 650 -7.96 15.71 14.12
C PHE A 650 -6.97 16.58 13.33
N ASP A 651 -5.76 16.06 13.10
CA ASP A 651 -4.71 16.75 12.34
C ASP A 651 -4.47 16.02 11.01
N PRO A 652 -4.89 16.58 9.86
CA PRO A 652 -4.73 15.93 8.56
C PRO A 652 -3.26 15.71 8.19
N GLN A 653 -2.31 16.42 8.80
CA GLN A 653 -0.89 16.27 8.53
C GLN A 653 -0.28 15.06 9.26
N LYS A 654 -0.91 14.58 10.34
CA LYS A 654 -0.46 13.45 11.17
C LYS A 654 -1.12 12.12 10.83
N VAL A 655 -2.06 12.12 9.87
CA VAL A 655 -2.70 10.89 9.40
C VAL A 655 -1.62 9.94 8.83
N PRO A 656 -1.62 8.65 9.22
CA PRO A 656 -0.62 7.69 8.75
C PRO A 656 -0.56 7.61 7.23
N THR A 657 0.66 7.57 6.71
CA THR A 657 0.90 7.27 5.30
C THR A 657 1.10 5.79 5.08
N VAL A 658 0.80 5.31 3.87
CA VAL A 658 1.02 3.91 3.48
C VAL A 658 2.47 3.48 3.72
N THR A 659 3.43 4.34 3.37
CA THR A 659 4.86 4.10 3.58
C THR A 659 5.19 3.99 5.07
N GLN A 660 4.65 4.86 5.92
CA GLN A 660 4.84 4.77 7.37
C GLN A 660 4.28 3.45 7.92
N LEU A 661 3.08 3.05 7.51
CA LEU A 661 2.44 1.84 8.01
C LEU A 661 3.21 0.57 7.63
N LEU A 662 3.72 0.50 6.40
CA LEU A 662 4.58 -0.62 5.97
C LEU A 662 5.89 -0.66 6.76
N ARG A 663 6.48 0.50 7.10
CA ARG A 663 7.66 0.58 7.99
C ARG A 663 7.37 0.06 9.39
N GLU A 664 6.22 0.42 9.96
CA GLU A 664 5.81 -0.04 11.29
C GLU A 664 5.66 -1.57 11.34
N LEU A 665 5.14 -2.18 10.26
CA LEU A 665 5.06 -3.64 10.13
C LEU A 665 6.43 -4.30 10.08
N ASP A 666 7.34 -3.74 9.27
CA ASP A 666 8.70 -4.25 9.11
C ASP A 666 9.51 -4.16 10.40
N ALA A 667 9.35 -3.07 11.16
CA ALA A 667 10.04 -2.87 12.44
C ALA A 667 9.56 -3.82 13.55
N ARG A 668 8.38 -4.43 13.40
CA ARG A 668 7.71 -5.24 14.43
C ARG A 668 7.56 -6.72 14.06
N ALA A 669 8.26 -7.18 13.02
CA ALA A 669 8.30 -8.60 12.67
C ALA A 669 9.06 -9.39 13.74
N SER A 670 8.32 -10.10 14.61
CA SER A 670 8.85 -11.14 15.52
C SER A 670 8.48 -12.54 15.02
N PRO A 671 9.20 -13.61 15.42
CA PRO A 671 9.20 -14.91 14.76
C PRO A 671 7.89 -15.73 14.83
N GLU A 672 6.84 -15.26 15.50
CA GLU A 672 5.69 -16.11 15.87
C GLU A 672 4.32 -15.69 15.31
N SER A 673 4.16 -14.62 14.51
CA SER A 673 2.80 -14.20 14.14
C SER A 673 2.26 -14.87 12.87
N THR A 674 1.20 -15.65 13.07
CA THR A 674 0.31 -16.25 12.07
C THR A 674 -0.25 -15.25 11.05
N THR A 675 -0.52 -15.79 9.87
CA THR A 675 -0.92 -15.19 8.57
C THR A 675 -2.31 -14.53 8.52
N GLU A 676 -2.72 -13.73 9.51
CA GLU A 676 -4.02 -13.04 9.47
C GLU A 676 -3.90 -11.52 9.35
N GLU A 677 -4.65 -10.91 8.41
CA GLU A 677 -4.71 -9.44 8.18
C GLU A 677 -4.96 -8.64 9.47
N HIS A 678 -5.76 -9.19 10.39
CA HIS A 678 -6.04 -8.55 11.68
C HIS A 678 -4.76 -8.40 12.52
N ALA A 679 -3.87 -9.39 12.51
CA ALA A 679 -2.64 -9.37 13.29
C ALA A 679 -1.62 -8.33 12.81
N ASP A 680 -1.65 -7.97 11.52
CA ASP A 680 -0.78 -6.94 10.94
C ASP A 680 -1.31 -5.53 11.24
N VAL A 681 -2.60 -5.26 11.03
CA VAL A 681 -3.20 -3.96 11.35
C VAL A 681 -2.99 -3.60 12.82
N ASP A 682 -3.14 -4.57 13.73
CA ASP A 682 -2.96 -4.41 15.19
C ASP A 682 -1.57 -3.88 15.58
N LYS A 683 -0.56 -4.06 14.72
CA LYS A 683 0.82 -3.62 14.96
C LYS A 683 1.12 -2.25 14.38
N THR A 684 0.13 -1.55 13.82
CA THR A 684 0.34 -0.26 13.16
C THR A 684 -0.50 0.86 13.74
N SER A 685 -0.13 2.10 13.42
CA SER A 685 -0.88 3.31 13.71
C SER A 685 -2.21 3.39 12.95
N LEU A 686 -2.54 2.43 12.06
CA LEU A 686 -3.85 2.31 11.42
C LEU A 686 -4.92 1.72 12.35
N LYS A 687 -4.50 0.94 13.37
CA LYS A 687 -5.41 0.21 14.28
C LYS A 687 -6.50 1.08 14.92
N PRO A 688 -6.22 2.26 15.50
CA PRO A 688 -7.26 3.07 16.15
C PRO A 688 -8.39 3.47 15.18
N TYR A 689 -8.05 3.68 13.90
CA TYR A 689 -9.01 4.05 12.87
C TYR A 689 -9.87 2.86 12.43
N VAL A 690 -9.30 1.67 12.35
CA VAL A 690 -10.06 0.43 12.11
C VAL A 690 -11.01 0.13 13.26
N ASP A 691 -10.59 0.39 14.50
CA ASP A 691 -11.46 0.24 15.68
C ASP A 691 -12.67 1.18 15.65
N MET A 692 -12.51 2.40 15.10
CA MET A 692 -13.64 3.31 14.89
C MET A 692 -14.65 2.74 13.90
N LEU A 693 -14.17 2.16 12.79
CA LEU A 693 -15.04 1.48 11.82
C LEU A 693 -15.74 0.26 12.46
N GLU A 694 -15.04 -0.57 13.21
CA GLU A 694 -15.63 -1.74 13.88
C GLU A 694 -16.71 -1.34 14.91
N ARG A 695 -16.51 -0.24 15.66
CA ARG A 695 -17.57 0.31 16.54
C ARG A 695 -18.80 0.76 15.76
N HIS A 696 -18.61 1.43 14.63
CA HIS A 696 -19.70 1.84 13.75
C HIS A 696 -20.47 0.63 13.19
N ILE A 697 -19.76 -0.40 12.72
CA ILE A 697 -20.32 -1.67 12.23
C ILE A 697 -21.14 -2.37 13.33
N ALA A 698 -20.63 -2.42 14.56
CA ALA A 698 -21.34 -3.03 15.68
C ALA A 698 -22.69 -2.36 15.94
N GLY A 699 -22.78 -1.03 15.77
CA GLY A 699 -24.03 -0.28 15.81
C GLY A 699 -25.01 -0.75 14.73
N LEU A 700 -24.58 -0.77 13.47
CA LEU A 700 -25.40 -1.21 12.34
C LEU A 700 -25.90 -2.66 12.50
N MET A 701 -25.03 -3.58 12.88
CA MET A 701 -25.39 -4.99 13.08
C MET A 701 -26.41 -5.16 14.22
N ASN A 702 -26.30 -4.35 15.28
CA ASN A 702 -27.28 -4.37 16.37
C ASN A 702 -28.65 -3.85 15.91
N GLU A 703 -28.72 -2.87 15.01
CA GLU A 703 -29.97 -2.41 14.42
C GLU A 703 -30.64 -3.51 13.59
N VAL A 704 -29.88 -4.16 12.69
CA VAL A 704 -30.40 -5.25 11.88
C VAL A 704 -30.92 -6.40 12.75
N ARG A 705 -30.21 -6.73 13.83
CA ARG A 705 -30.66 -7.75 14.81
C ARG A 705 -31.96 -7.35 15.50
N LYS A 706 -32.13 -6.08 15.88
CA LYS A 706 -33.38 -5.57 16.47
C LYS A 706 -34.53 -5.63 15.47
N GLY A 707 -34.30 -5.23 14.22
CA GLY A 707 -35.30 -5.28 13.16
C GLY A 707 -35.82 -6.70 12.89
N LYS A 708 -34.92 -7.69 12.83
CA LYS A 708 -35.31 -9.11 12.66
C LYS A 708 -36.14 -9.63 13.83
N ARG A 709 -35.75 -9.33 15.08
CA ARG A 709 -36.50 -9.74 16.28
C ARG A 709 -37.89 -9.11 16.33
N ALA A 710 -38.03 -7.85 15.93
CA ALA A 710 -39.33 -7.18 15.89
C ALA A 710 -40.27 -7.85 14.86
N ALA A 711 -39.76 -8.23 13.68
CA ALA A 711 -40.52 -8.94 12.66
C ALA A 711 -40.93 -10.37 13.09
N ASP A 712 -40.09 -11.06 13.87
CA ASP A 712 -40.41 -12.39 14.42
C ASP A 712 -41.46 -12.34 15.54
N MET A 713 -41.67 -11.19 16.19
CA MET A 713 -42.66 -11.00 17.27
C MET A 713 -44.03 -10.50 16.79
N THR A 714 -44.19 -10.20 15.50
CA THR A 714 -45.47 -9.74 14.92
C THR A 714 -46.42 -10.87 14.48
N TRP A 715 -46.22 -12.09 14.97
CA TRP A 715 -47.08 -13.27 14.72
C TRP A 715 -48.19 -13.42 15.75
#